data_AF-A0A536D804-F1
#
_entry.id   AF-A0A536D804-F1
#
_cell.length_a   1.000
_cell.length_b   1.000
_cell.length_c   1.000
_cell.angle_alpha   90.00
_cell.angle_beta   90.00
_cell.angle_gamma   90.00
#
_symmetry.space_group_name_H-M   'P 1'
#
loop_
_entity.id
_entity.type
_entity.pdbx_description
1 polymer ?
#
loop_
_entity_poly.entity_id
_entity_poly.type
_entity_poly.pdbx_seq_one_letter_code
_entity_poly.pdbx_strand_id
1 'polypeptide(L)'
;RHFVPALLLLISLLGMSPESVSAATSAVAPSDAAHPYVMQQAARQVATAHVGTPAPFQAGPKMVAVGGAGGGPQREVFGFALASSLADPSVGYPTWDFSLLTTVAYFGIHVQDDGNFVNDAGVTVWNSSQLSGLLTTAHSHGVKVVLTIILQDFSPGTPHMCAGLLHGGTTITAAVNAIKSKGVDGINIDYEGLNGSCGTSDSSGARHGMTNFAVAMRRAMPAGSYLSIDTYASSALDSLGFFDVRGLAGSVDSFFVMAYDLEYSNYARAPVSCSRFCLGPTAPLTSYYYNDTSTASQYLALVPPSKVILGVPYYGRKACVGAATPNQYPTGSVTADSYLDANQEYLQPQVRAGTYAGHRDVHDVAGKERWDTWFNTQLNCTREVYWDDVDALAQKYNLVNQAGLRGVGVWTLNYGGGARELWATLNTYFACTVSASATSPAGSTQFVLSLSTGSCNATSFDLKEFDSTLNQGWFPLMSVRAVNSAANAVLDGYPGHTYQVMARAHSTSGLTSSWTTTTVTVGSGATQSHPWKGLYTLDGYGGVQSDDSAPLMPSAYWNGWRIARAAHASSVPASGAVLDGYGGLHSYGTPLTLKTSAYWHGWDIARDFAFLPNGSGGYVLDGYGGLHAFSVNGAAMPGPVHASAYWQGWDIARKVVMFSDGTGGYVLDAWGGVHGFGIGAAAAPPLSNLSAYWHGWDIARGIALIPGTHSGYVLDGYGGVHGFAPPGTSIPANPATSAYWQGWNIARAVWLLPSSTPGAVSGYVLDGYGGLHPLGSAPAVARCPYWQGWDIAIGLAGA
;
A
#
# COMPACT_ATOMS: atom_id res chain seq x y z
N ARG A 1 -35.97 -36.44 17.97
CA ARG A 1 -36.65 -37.75 18.19
C ARG A 1 -35.68 -38.80 17.63
N HIS A 2 -35.00 -39.71 18.34
CA HIS A 2 -34.93 -40.20 19.73
C HIS A 2 -33.47 -40.69 19.96
N PHE A 3 -32.77 -40.27 21.02
CA PHE A 3 -32.35 -41.05 22.22
C PHE A 3 -31.86 -42.52 22.02
N VAL A 4 -30.51 -42.73 22.11
CA VAL A 4 -29.66 -43.52 23.09
C VAL A 4 -30.28 -44.85 23.64
N PRO A 5 -29.57 -46.00 23.88
CA PRO A 5 -28.36 -46.08 24.73
C PRO A 5 -27.31 -47.22 24.56
N ALA A 6 -26.31 -47.11 25.43
CA ALA A 6 -25.07 -47.85 25.65
C ALA A 6 -25.18 -49.25 26.30
N LEU A 7 -24.07 -50.00 26.27
CA LEU A 7 -23.72 -51.12 27.17
C LEU A 7 -22.17 -51.15 27.33
N LEU A 8 -21.55 -50.73 28.43
CA LEU A 8 -21.31 -51.40 29.73
C LEU A 8 -20.54 -52.73 29.66
N LEU A 9 -19.28 -52.72 30.12
CA LEU A 9 -18.64 -53.87 30.77
C LEU A 9 -17.94 -53.41 32.05
N LEU A 10 -18.35 -53.99 33.18
CA LEU A 10 -17.81 -53.84 34.52
C LEU A 10 -16.80 -54.97 34.79
N ILE A 11 -15.62 -54.67 35.34
CA ILE A 11 -14.93 -55.54 36.30
C ILE A 11 -14.24 -54.65 37.37
N SER A 12 -14.70 -54.83 38.61
CA SER A 12 -14.07 -54.52 39.90
C SER A 12 -13.39 -55.82 40.42
N LEU A 13 -12.39 -55.91 41.30
CA LEU A 13 -11.71 -55.03 42.28
C LEU A 13 -10.42 -55.77 42.77
N LEU A 14 -9.60 -55.10 43.60
CA LEU A 14 -8.38 -55.52 44.36
C LEU A 14 -7.07 -55.08 43.67
N GLY A 15 -6.21 -54.21 44.20
CA GLY A 15 -6.07 -53.60 45.51
C GLY A 15 -4.58 -53.49 45.82
N MET A 16 -3.93 -52.38 45.48
CA MET A 16 -2.63 -51.93 46.02
C MET A 16 -2.54 -50.41 45.87
N SER A 17 -2.16 -49.73 46.95
CA SER A 17 -2.05 -48.29 47.10
C SER A 17 -1.11 -47.65 46.07
N PRO A 18 -1.46 -46.55 45.40
CA PRO A 18 -0.48 -45.76 44.68
C PRO A 18 0.14 -44.76 45.66
N GLU A 19 1.48 -44.77 45.69
CA GLU A 19 2.28 -43.68 46.21
C GLU A 19 1.80 -42.36 45.61
N SER A 20 1.64 -41.37 46.48
CA SER A 20 1.34 -39.99 46.15
C SER A 20 2.45 -39.39 45.29
N VAL A 21 2.24 -39.36 43.97
CA VAL A 21 2.95 -38.44 43.09
C VAL A 21 2.38 -37.05 43.36
N SER A 22 3.16 -36.26 44.10
CA SER A 22 2.89 -34.83 44.31
C SER A 22 2.71 -34.16 42.94
N ALA A 23 1.51 -33.64 42.69
CA ALA A 23 1.29 -32.70 41.61
C ALA A 23 2.30 -31.56 41.77
N ALA A 24 3.09 -31.30 40.73
CA ALA A 24 3.82 -30.05 40.61
C ALA A 24 2.76 -28.94 40.63
N THR A 25 2.64 -28.26 41.76
CA THR A 25 1.85 -27.04 41.88
C THR A 25 2.37 -26.07 40.83
N SER A 26 1.55 -25.75 39.81
CA SER A 26 1.78 -24.61 38.94
C SER A 26 1.84 -23.37 39.83
N ALA A 27 3.06 -22.94 40.15
CA ALA A 27 3.27 -21.66 40.80
C ALA A 27 2.71 -20.59 39.87
N VAL A 28 1.71 -19.84 40.33
CA VAL A 28 1.26 -18.61 39.69
C VAL A 28 2.51 -17.76 39.46
N ALA A 29 2.72 -17.28 38.23
CA ALA A 29 3.86 -16.42 37.95
C ALA A 29 3.84 -15.21 38.91
N PRO A 30 5.00 -14.77 39.43
CA PRO A 30 5.02 -13.58 40.27
C PRO A 30 4.45 -12.39 39.51
N SER A 31 3.71 -11.53 40.22
CA SER A 31 3.19 -10.27 39.68
C SER A 31 4.33 -9.44 39.10
N ASP A 32 4.07 -8.72 38.00
CA ASP A 32 5.03 -7.79 37.40
C ASP A 32 6.35 -8.44 36.96
N ALA A 33 6.34 -9.74 36.64
CA ALA A 33 7.53 -10.53 36.37
C ALA A 33 8.41 -9.95 35.25
N ALA A 34 7.79 -9.52 34.15
CA ALA A 34 8.48 -9.11 32.92
C ALA A 34 8.76 -7.60 32.84
N HIS A 35 9.18 -6.97 33.94
CA HIS A 35 9.67 -5.59 33.90
C HIS A 35 11.11 -5.53 33.36
N PRO A 36 11.45 -4.54 32.52
CA PRO A 36 12.78 -4.46 31.93
C PRO A 36 13.81 -3.83 32.87
N TYR A 37 15.01 -4.39 32.90
CA TYR A 37 16.14 -3.87 33.68
C TYR A 37 16.87 -2.74 32.94
N VAL A 38 16.82 -2.72 31.60
CA VAL A 38 17.55 -1.75 30.76
C VAL A 38 17.07 -0.33 30.98
N MET A 39 15.76 -0.12 31.20
CA MET A 39 15.17 1.20 31.42
C MET A 39 15.74 1.81 32.70
N GLN A 40 15.80 1.04 33.79
CA GLN A 40 16.40 1.47 35.05
C GLN A 40 17.90 1.72 34.96
N GLN A 41 18.62 0.94 34.15
CA GLN A 41 20.04 1.18 33.87
C GLN A 41 20.22 2.50 33.11
N ALA A 42 19.43 2.75 32.07
CA ALA A 42 19.49 3.97 31.27
C ALA A 42 19.08 5.21 32.06
N ALA A 43 18.05 5.12 32.90
CA ALA A 43 17.62 6.21 33.79
C ALA A 43 18.80 6.66 34.69
N ARG A 44 19.47 5.71 35.36
CA ARG A 44 20.67 5.98 36.16
C ARG A 44 21.83 6.54 35.35
N GLN A 45 22.06 6.03 34.13
CA GLN A 45 23.09 6.54 33.22
C GLN A 45 22.80 7.97 32.79
N VAL A 46 21.54 8.31 32.50
CA VAL A 46 21.12 9.66 32.16
C VAL A 46 21.31 10.60 33.34
N ALA A 47 20.85 10.22 34.54
CA ALA A 47 20.97 11.08 35.73
C ALA A 47 22.43 11.48 36.03
N THR A 48 23.37 10.59 35.73
CA THR A 48 24.80 10.74 36.04
C THR A 48 25.67 11.12 34.84
N ALA A 49 25.08 11.30 33.64
CA ALA A 49 25.81 11.57 32.41
C ALA A 49 26.56 12.90 32.45
N HIS A 50 27.76 12.92 31.87
CA HIS A 50 28.51 14.16 31.68
C HIS A 50 28.07 14.85 30.38
N VAL A 51 27.17 15.83 30.50
CA VAL A 51 26.52 16.50 29.35
C VAL A 51 27.13 17.86 28.99
N GLY A 52 28.22 18.26 29.66
CA GLY A 52 28.86 19.56 29.49
C GLY A 52 27.95 20.74 29.89
N THR A 53 28.27 21.93 29.36
CA THR A 53 27.46 23.15 29.52
C THR A 53 26.89 23.56 28.17
N PRO A 54 25.84 22.88 27.67
CA PRO A 54 25.28 23.20 26.37
C PRO A 54 24.65 24.59 26.38
N ALA A 55 24.53 25.21 25.20
CA ALA A 55 23.88 26.51 25.09
C ALA A 55 22.42 26.42 25.59
N PRO A 56 21.85 27.50 26.14
CA PRO A 56 20.47 27.47 26.64
C PRO A 56 19.47 27.16 25.53
N PHE A 57 18.38 26.47 25.90
CA PHE A 57 17.25 26.22 25.02
C PHE A 57 16.79 27.50 24.31
N GLN A 58 16.65 27.40 23.00
CA GLN A 58 16.06 28.44 22.16
C GLN A 58 14.73 27.93 21.60
N ALA A 59 13.67 28.70 21.79
CA ALA A 59 12.38 28.38 21.18
C ALA A 59 12.49 28.57 19.66
N GLY A 60 12.25 27.49 18.91
CA GLY A 60 12.10 27.56 17.46
C GLY A 60 10.71 28.04 17.04
N PRO A 61 10.50 28.33 15.75
CA PRO A 61 9.14 28.52 15.22
C PRO A 61 8.30 27.28 15.53
N LYS A 62 7.10 27.47 16.06
CA LYS A 62 6.19 26.35 16.34
C LYS A 62 5.81 25.70 15.02
N MET A 63 6.34 24.51 14.78
CA MET A 63 5.92 23.63 13.70
C MET A 63 4.98 22.59 14.31
N VAL A 64 3.76 22.49 13.80
CA VAL A 64 2.83 21.46 14.28
C VAL A 64 3.26 20.14 13.66
N ALA A 65 3.55 19.12 14.48
CA ALA A 65 3.75 17.77 13.97
C ALA A 65 2.46 17.33 13.25
N VAL A 66 2.55 17.10 11.94
CA VAL A 66 1.43 16.60 11.13
C VAL A 66 1.60 15.10 11.09
N GLY A 67 0.88 14.36 11.94
CA GLY A 67 1.06 12.92 12.08
C GLY A 67 1.09 12.20 10.72
N GLY A 68 2.27 11.66 10.34
CA GLY A 68 2.52 10.65 9.31
C GLY A 68 1.94 10.86 7.90
N ALA A 69 1.37 12.01 7.56
CA ALA A 69 0.69 12.19 6.27
C ALA A 69 1.63 12.77 5.20
N GLY A 70 2.31 11.89 4.46
CA GLY A 70 3.08 12.25 3.27
C GLY A 70 4.32 11.39 3.07
N GLY A 71 4.16 10.19 2.50
CA GLY A 71 5.29 9.35 2.07
C GLY A 71 6.12 8.67 3.17
N GLY A 72 5.70 8.74 4.45
CA GLY A 72 6.36 8.11 5.59
C GLY A 72 5.70 6.80 6.07
N PRO A 73 6.01 6.33 7.30
CA PRO A 73 5.47 5.10 7.87
C PRO A 73 3.94 5.05 7.93
N GLN A 74 3.37 3.90 7.59
CA GLN A 74 1.94 3.59 7.66
C GLN A 74 1.47 3.15 9.05
N ARG A 75 2.41 2.89 9.95
CA ARG A 75 2.19 2.57 11.36
C ARG A 75 3.10 3.45 12.20
N GLU A 76 2.79 3.56 13.49
CA GLU A 76 3.64 4.29 14.41
C GLU A 76 5.03 3.63 14.48
N VAL A 77 6.08 4.39 14.21
CA VAL A 77 7.45 4.06 14.61
C VAL A 77 7.81 5.01 15.74
N PHE A 78 7.85 4.47 16.94
CA PHE A 78 8.10 5.19 18.20
C PHE A 78 9.50 4.87 18.68
N GLY A 79 10.36 5.86 18.91
CA GLY A 79 11.73 5.61 19.37
C GLY A 79 12.11 6.43 20.59
N PHE A 80 12.75 5.79 21.58
CA PHE A 80 13.31 6.50 22.73
C PHE A 80 14.65 7.14 22.39
N ALA A 81 14.84 8.38 22.87
CA ALA A 81 16.01 9.22 22.68
C ALA A 81 16.62 9.55 24.04
N LEU A 82 17.76 8.95 24.36
CA LEU A 82 18.46 9.15 25.63
C LEU A 82 19.04 10.56 25.71
N ALA A 83 18.72 11.28 26.79
CA ALA A 83 19.28 12.60 27.06
C ALA A 83 20.82 12.60 27.15
N SER A 84 21.41 11.50 27.63
CA SER A 84 22.86 11.36 27.84
C SER A 84 23.71 11.45 26.57
N SER A 85 23.14 11.15 25.41
CA SER A 85 23.83 11.19 24.11
C SER A 85 22.95 11.80 23.01
N LEU A 86 22.01 12.67 23.38
CA LEU A 86 20.96 13.15 22.47
C LEU A 86 21.52 13.77 21.18
N ALA A 87 22.47 14.70 21.32
CA ALA A 87 23.10 15.40 20.19
C ALA A 87 24.45 14.81 19.78
N ASP A 88 24.79 13.60 20.23
CA ASP A 88 26.03 12.95 19.84
C ASP A 88 26.05 12.73 18.31
N PRO A 89 27.10 13.13 17.58
CA PRO A 89 27.14 13.05 16.11
C PRO A 89 27.33 11.62 15.58
N SER A 90 27.62 10.64 16.43
CA SER A 90 27.82 9.23 16.05
C SER A 90 26.59 8.35 16.32
N VAL A 91 25.81 8.68 17.37
CA VAL A 91 24.67 7.86 17.82
C VAL A 91 23.37 8.63 18.08
N GLY A 92 23.45 9.95 18.24
CA GLY A 92 22.32 10.81 18.57
C GLY A 92 21.48 11.21 17.35
N TYR A 93 20.55 12.16 17.56
CA TYR A 93 19.58 12.59 16.55
C TYR A 93 20.17 13.03 15.20
N PRO A 94 21.40 13.58 15.10
CA PRO A 94 21.99 13.90 13.79
C PRO A 94 22.18 12.68 12.87
N THR A 95 22.11 11.46 13.42
CA THR A 95 22.36 10.22 12.68
C THR A 95 21.08 9.47 12.28
N TRP A 96 19.91 9.86 12.82
CA TRP A 96 18.66 9.13 12.64
C TRP A 96 17.92 9.54 11.37
N ASP A 97 17.16 8.61 10.79
CA ASP A 97 16.28 8.90 9.64
C ASP A 97 14.88 9.30 10.12
N PHE A 98 14.65 10.59 10.26
CA PHE A 98 13.37 11.15 10.70
C PHE A 98 12.23 10.92 9.69
N SER A 99 12.52 10.58 8.43
CA SER A 99 11.46 10.24 7.46
C SER A 99 10.80 8.89 7.78
N LEU A 100 11.42 8.06 8.62
CA LEU A 100 10.95 6.75 9.04
C LEU A 100 10.46 6.71 10.49
N LEU A 101 10.42 7.86 11.17
CA LEU A 101 9.92 7.99 12.54
C LEU A 101 8.55 8.66 12.55
N THR A 102 7.79 8.44 13.61
CA THR A 102 6.50 9.12 13.83
C THR A 102 6.40 9.77 15.21
N THR A 103 7.12 9.21 16.19
CA THR A 103 7.20 9.72 17.56
C THR A 103 8.61 9.48 18.09
N VAL A 104 9.22 10.49 18.70
CA VAL A 104 10.47 10.41 19.46
C VAL A 104 10.19 10.75 20.91
N ALA A 105 10.51 9.84 21.82
CA ALA A 105 10.36 10.05 23.26
C ALA A 105 11.67 10.49 23.88
N TYR A 106 11.74 11.74 24.32
CA TYR A 106 12.86 12.26 25.08
C TYR A 106 12.93 11.54 26.43
N PHE A 107 13.93 10.70 26.61
CA PHE A 107 14.11 9.89 27.81
C PHE A 107 15.10 10.55 28.77
N GLY A 108 14.60 11.00 29.94
CA GLY A 108 15.49 11.46 31.00
C GLY A 108 14.94 12.35 32.12
N ILE A 109 13.63 12.60 32.24
CA ILE A 109 13.13 13.49 33.31
C ILE A 109 12.68 12.66 34.51
N HIS A 110 13.54 12.56 35.53
CA HIS A 110 13.23 11.85 36.76
C HIS A 110 12.29 12.64 37.67
N VAL A 111 11.38 11.91 38.33
CA VAL A 111 10.43 12.42 39.32
C VAL A 111 10.81 11.94 40.71
N GLN A 112 10.70 12.80 41.71
CA GLN A 112 10.95 12.49 43.12
C GLN A 112 9.67 12.03 43.84
N ASP A 113 9.82 11.53 45.06
CA ASP A 113 8.71 11.16 45.96
C ASP A 113 7.69 12.29 46.15
N ASP A 114 8.12 13.56 46.13
CA ASP A 114 7.24 14.73 46.29
C ASP A 114 6.59 15.20 44.96
N GLY A 115 6.83 14.47 43.88
CA GLY A 115 6.33 14.73 42.54
C GLY A 115 7.11 15.77 41.74
N ASN A 116 8.17 16.39 42.29
CA ASN A 116 9.01 17.35 41.57
C ASN A 116 10.02 16.67 40.64
N PHE A 117 10.46 17.39 39.61
CA PHE A 117 11.54 16.92 38.72
C PHE A 117 12.91 17.04 39.40
N VAL A 118 13.75 16.03 39.21
CA VAL A 118 15.15 16.03 39.69
C VAL A 118 15.99 16.95 38.81
N ASN A 119 16.77 17.85 39.43
CA ASN A 119 17.72 18.68 38.70
C ASN A 119 19.02 17.91 38.40
N ASP A 120 18.99 17.07 37.38
CA ASP A 120 20.11 16.24 36.93
C ASP A 120 20.51 16.54 35.48
N ALA A 121 21.34 15.67 34.89
CA ALA A 121 21.78 15.80 33.50
C ALA A 121 20.62 15.70 32.49
N GLY A 122 19.54 14.98 32.80
CA GLY A 122 18.33 14.95 31.98
C GLY A 122 17.65 16.32 31.92
N VAL A 123 17.38 16.94 33.07
CA VAL A 123 16.82 18.32 33.09
C VAL A 123 17.79 19.33 32.48
N THR A 124 19.11 19.13 32.63
CA THR A 124 20.13 19.98 32.00
C THR A 124 20.03 19.94 30.47
N VAL A 125 19.96 18.75 29.87
CA VAL A 125 19.84 18.59 28.41
C VAL A 125 18.48 19.08 27.91
N TRP A 126 17.39 18.81 28.64
CA TRP A 126 16.05 19.32 28.34
C TRP A 126 15.99 20.85 28.26
N ASN A 127 16.79 21.54 29.07
CA ASN A 127 16.86 22.99 29.09
C ASN A 127 17.90 23.59 28.13
N SER A 128 18.44 22.78 27.21
CA SER A 128 19.51 23.18 26.31
C SER A 128 19.11 23.28 24.84
N SER A 129 20.03 23.81 24.03
CA SER A 129 19.93 23.85 22.57
C SER A 129 19.88 22.46 21.92
N GLN A 130 20.27 21.40 22.63
CA GLN A 130 20.14 20.03 22.11
C GLN A 130 18.67 19.65 21.91
N LEU A 131 17.78 20.03 22.85
CA LEU A 131 16.34 19.85 22.68
C LEU A 131 15.81 20.72 21.54
N SER A 132 16.29 21.96 21.40
CA SER A 132 15.92 22.85 20.29
C SER A 132 16.26 22.22 18.92
N GLY A 133 17.43 21.59 18.81
CA GLY A 133 17.86 20.85 17.63
C GLY A 133 16.96 19.66 17.31
N LEU A 134 16.69 18.82 18.32
CA LEU A 134 15.77 17.68 18.17
C LEU A 134 14.39 18.13 17.67
N LEU A 135 13.79 19.13 18.30
CA LEU A 135 12.46 19.62 17.93
C LEU A 135 12.42 20.15 16.50
N THR A 136 13.42 20.94 16.12
CA THR A 136 13.52 21.50 14.77
C THR A 136 13.59 20.39 13.73
N THR A 137 14.45 19.38 13.94
CA THR A 137 14.61 18.26 13.01
C THR A 137 13.38 17.34 12.98
N ALA A 138 12.79 17.03 14.13
CA ALA A 138 11.62 16.16 14.22
C ALA A 138 10.40 16.81 13.54
N HIS A 139 10.09 18.05 13.91
CA HIS A 139 8.91 18.74 13.39
C HIS A 139 9.03 19.07 11.90
N SER A 140 10.24 19.28 11.36
CA SER A 140 10.43 19.44 9.90
C SER A 140 10.07 18.18 9.10
N HIS A 141 9.98 17.03 9.76
CA HIS A 141 9.54 15.76 9.17
C HIS A 141 8.15 15.31 9.67
N GLY A 142 7.42 16.17 10.39
CA GLY A 142 6.11 15.83 10.95
C GLY A 142 6.16 14.81 12.10
N VAL A 143 7.32 14.61 12.72
CA VAL A 143 7.53 13.65 13.81
C VAL A 143 7.20 14.30 15.15
N LYS A 144 6.40 13.62 15.98
CA LYS A 144 6.09 14.08 17.33
C LYS A 144 7.30 13.94 18.24
N VAL A 145 7.52 14.89 19.14
CA VAL A 145 8.44 14.74 20.27
C VAL A 145 7.63 14.70 21.56
N VAL A 146 7.85 13.69 22.40
CA VAL A 146 7.13 13.53 23.67
C VAL A 146 8.10 13.51 24.84
N LEU A 147 7.70 14.09 25.96
CA LEU A 147 8.48 14.13 27.19
C LEU A 147 8.30 12.83 27.99
N THR A 148 9.36 12.06 28.23
CA THR A 148 9.28 10.93 29.16
C THR A 148 9.54 11.36 30.59
N ILE A 149 8.54 11.16 31.46
CA ILE A 149 8.68 11.30 32.91
C ILE A 149 8.93 9.93 33.54
N ILE A 150 9.93 9.85 34.42
CA ILE A 150 10.47 8.59 34.94
C ILE A 150 10.30 8.52 36.45
N LEU A 151 9.67 7.46 36.94
CA LEU A 151 9.69 7.08 38.35
C LEU A 151 9.74 5.56 38.43
N GLN A 152 10.77 4.99 39.03
CA GLN A 152 10.97 3.53 39.04
C GLN A 152 11.24 3.04 40.47
N ASP A 153 10.43 2.10 40.96
CA ASP A 153 10.59 1.51 42.28
C ASP A 153 10.13 0.05 42.37
N PHE A 154 11.11 -0.84 42.39
CA PHE A 154 10.90 -2.28 42.51
C PHE A 154 11.18 -2.81 43.93
N SER A 155 11.28 -1.92 44.92
CA SER A 155 11.43 -2.30 46.32
C SER A 155 10.13 -2.95 46.83
N PRO A 156 10.18 -3.87 47.81
CA PRO A 156 8.97 -4.44 48.40
C PRO A 156 7.99 -3.36 48.88
N GLY A 157 6.76 -3.39 48.36
CA GLY A 157 5.72 -2.41 48.67
C GLY A 157 5.79 -1.08 47.92
N THR A 158 6.78 -0.90 47.02
CA THR A 158 6.96 0.25 46.12
C THR A 158 6.80 1.64 46.79
N PRO A 159 7.45 1.90 47.95
CA PRO A 159 7.23 3.10 48.75
C PRO A 159 7.46 4.42 48.00
N HIS A 160 8.46 4.50 47.11
CA HIS A 160 8.77 5.70 46.34
C HIS A 160 7.74 5.92 45.22
N MET A 161 7.30 4.85 44.56
CA MET A 161 6.18 4.92 43.61
C MET A 161 4.90 5.39 44.30
N CYS A 162 4.58 4.83 45.47
CA CYS A 162 3.41 5.22 46.24
C CYS A 162 3.47 6.70 46.64
N ALA A 163 4.62 7.20 47.06
CA ALA A 163 4.81 8.62 47.37
C ALA A 163 4.63 9.50 46.11
N GLY A 164 5.31 9.17 45.02
CA GLY A 164 5.19 9.92 43.76
C GLY A 164 3.76 9.95 43.21
N LEU A 165 3.03 8.83 43.26
CA LEU A 165 1.62 8.75 42.86
C LEU A 165 0.71 9.58 43.77
N LEU A 166 0.95 9.58 45.09
CA LEU A 166 0.25 10.44 46.05
C LEU A 166 0.47 11.94 45.71
N HIS A 167 1.66 12.29 45.23
CA HIS A 167 2.04 13.63 44.82
C HIS A 167 1.89 13.89 43.31
N GLY A 168 1.13 13.05 42.60
CA GLY A 168 1.01 13.11 41.14
C GLY A 168 0.47 14.44 40.58
N GLY A 169 -0.30 15.21 41.36
CA GLY A 169 -0.72 16.56 40.97
C GLY A 169 0.44 17.53 40.73
N THR A 170 1.51 17.41 41.51
CA THR A 170 2.75 18.19 41.34
C THR A 170 3.42 17.83 40.02
N THR A 171 3.57 16.53 39.75
CA THR A 171 4.17 16.03 38.51
C THR A 171 3.36 16.43 37.29
N ILE A 172 2.04 16.26 37.33
CA ILE A 172 1.14 16.64 36.23
C ILE A 172 1.30 18.14 35.92
N THR A 173 1.33 18.99 36.95
CA THR A 173 1.52 20.43 36.76
C THR A 173 2.87 20.75 36.11
N ALA A 174 3.96 20.12 36.59
CA ALA A 174 5.29 20.31 36.04
C ALA A 174 5.39 19.83 34.58
N ALA A 175 4.87 18.65 34.27
CA ALA A 175 4.89 18.07 32.93
C ALA A 175 4.04 18.89 31.95
N VAL A 176 2.84 19.33 32.35
CA VAL A 176 1.98 20.19 31.51
C VAL A 176 2.61 21.57 31.27
N ASN A 177 3.38 22.11 32.22
CA ASN A 177 4.16 23.33 31.99
C ASN A 177 5.36 23.09 31.05
N ALA A 178 6.00 21.93 31.15
CA ALA A 178 7.10 21.56 30.26
C ALA A 178 6.64 21.46 28.80
N ILE A 179 5.50 20.82 28.52
CA ILE A 179 4.95 20.76 27.15
C ILE A 179 4.58 22.14 26.61
N LYS A 180 3.93 22.99 27.43
CA LYS A 180 3.51 24.34 27.02
C LYS A 180 4.70 25.25 26.72
N SER A 181 5.77 25.15 27.51
CA SER A 181 6.95 26.03 27.41
C SER A 181 7.95 25.60 26.34
N LYS A 182 8.05 24.30 26.03
CA LYS A 182 9.03 23.78 25.08
C LYS A 182 8.45 23.44 23.71
N GLY A 183 7.12 23.32 23.60
CA GLY A 183 6.46 22.98 22.34
C GLY A 183 6.61 21.50 21.94
N VAL A 184 6.85 20.62 22.90
CA VAL A 184 6.74 19.17 22.66
C VAL A 184 5.28 18.77 22.52
N ASP A 185 5.02 17.68 21.81
CA ASP A 185 3.69 17.27 21.36
C ASP A 185 2.94 16.41 22.38
N GLY A 186 3.60 15.98 23.44
CA GLY A 186 3.01 15.04 24.38
C GLY A 186 3.91 14.62 25.54
N ILE A 187 3.42 13.62 26.26
CA ILE A 187 4.07 13.02 27.44
C ILE A 187 4.08 11.50 27.26
N ASN A 188 5.18 10.88 27.64
CA ASN A 188 5.30 9.45 27.88
C ASN A 188 5.44 9.22 29.39
N ILE A 189 4.60 8.36 29.95
CA ILE A 189 4.67 7.98 31.36
C ILE A 189 5.51 6.70 31.47
N ASP A 190 6.74 6.83 31.97
CA ASP A 190 7.62 5.69 32.29
C ASP A 190 7.67 5.49 33.81
N TYR A 191 6.52 5.08 34.35
CA TYR A 191 6.37 4.79 35.78
C TYR A 191 6.43 3.26 35.93
N GLU A 192 7.55 2.75 36.44
CA GLU A 192 7.77 1.31 36.57
C GLU A 192 7.85 0.89 38.04
N GLY A 193 6.84 0.18 38.52
CA GLY A 193 6.79 -0.30 39.90
C GLY A 193 6.10 -1.65 40.05
N LEU A 194 5.99 -2.10 41.29
CA LEU A 194 5.26 -3.31 41.66
C LEU A 194 3.86 -2.94 42.15
N ASN A 195 2.89 -3.84 42.02
CA ASN A 195 1.64 -3.62 42.74
C ASN A 195 1.86 -3.68 44.27
N GLY A 196 1.13 -2.85 45.01
CA GLY A 196 1.27 -2.70 46.45
C GLY A 196 0.13 -1.90 47.06
N SER A 197 -0.06 -1.99 48.38
CA SER A 197 -1.22 -1.36 49.01
C SER A 197 -1.13 0.16 49.10
N CYS A 198 0.07 0.73 48.98
CA CYS A 198 0.34 2.17 49.20
C CYS A 198 -0.30 2.73 50.48
N GLY A 199 -0.26 1.95 51.56
CA GLY A 199 -0.85 2.33 52.85
C GLY A 199 -2.38 2.28 52.91
N THR A 200 -3.04 1.78 51.86
CA THR A 200 -4.49 1.55 51.84
C THR A 200 -4.84 0.13 52.32
N SER A 201 -6.13 -0.12 52.59
CA SER A 201 -6.62 -1.48 52.91
C SER A 201 -6.75 -2.39 51.68
N ASP A 202 -6.66 -1.85 50.47
CA ASP A 202 -6.66 -2.60 49.22
C ASP A 202 -5.21 -2.91 48.83
N SER A 203 -4.89 -4.18 48.56
CA SER A 203 -3.55 -4.59 48.12
C SER A 203 -3.16 -4.04 46.75
N SER A 204 -4.13 -3.49 46.00
CA SER A 204 -3.92 -2.91 44.67
C SER A 204 -3.85 -1.38 44.64
N GLY A 205 -3.56 -0.74 45.78
CA GLY A 205 -3.48 0.73 45.90
C GLY A 205 -2.58 1.40 44.85
N ALA A 206 -1.41 0.82 44.58
CA ALA A 206 -0.46 1.31 43.58
C ALA A 206 -1.05 1.27 42.16
N ARG A 207 -1.68 0.15 41.77
CA ARG A 207 -2.38 -0.01 40.48
C ARG A 207 -3.49 1.02 40.29
N HIS A 208 -4.31 1.25 41.32
CA HIS A 208 -5.35 2.28 41.29
C HIS A 208 -4.75 3.68 41.18
N GLY A 209 -3.69 3.95 41.92
CA GLY A 209 -2.94 5.22 41.87
C GLY A 209 -2.41 5.51 40.48
N MET A 210 -1.76 4.54 39.84
CA MET A 210 -1.22 4.64 38.48
C MET A 210 -2.34 4.93 37.46
N THR A 211 -3.45 4.20 37.56
CA THR A 211 -4.62 4.39 36.67
C THR A 211 -5.21 5.80 36.81
N ASN A 212 -5.41 6.25 38.05
CA ASN A 212 -5.93 7.58 38.34
C ASN A 212 -4.96 8.69 37.90
N PHE A 213 -3.65 8.47 38.06
CA PHE A 213 -2.63 9.41 37.60
C PHE A 213 -2.68 9.59 36.09
N ALA A 214 -2.77 8.51 35.30
CA ALA A 214 -2.88 8.61 33.84
C ALA A 214 -4.19 9.32 33.40
N VAL A 215 -5.32 9.04 34.07
CA VAL A 215 -6.60 9.74 33.84
C VAL A 215 -6.46 11.23 34.13
N ALA A 216 -5.84 11.60 35.25
CA ALA A 216 -5.63 12.98 35.66
C ALA A 216 -4.66 13.71 34.71
N MET A 217 -3.58 13.06 34.31
CA MET A 217 -2.63 13.56 33.31
C MET A 217 -3.35 13.90 32.00
N ARG A 218 -4.11 12.95 31.43
CA ARG A 218 -4.89 13.19 30.21
C ARG A 218 -5.80 14.40 30.32
N ARG A 219 -6.52 14.53 31.44
CA ARG A 219 -7.45 15.65 31.66
C ARG A 219 -6.75 17.01 31.75
N ALA A 220 -5.51 17.04 32.25
CA ALA A 220 -4.74 18.27 32.44
C ALA A 220 -3.96 18.70 31.18
N MET A 221 -3.64 17.76 30.30
CA MET A 221 -2.91 18.03 29.06
C MET A 221 -3.73 18.90 28.08
N PRO A 222 -3.07 19.77 27.28
CA PRO A 222 -3.70 20.47 26.17
C PRO A 222 -4.41 19.50 25.22
N ALA A 223 -5.54 19.93 24.68
CA ALA A 223 -6.28 19.16 23.68
C ALA A 223 -5.39 18.87 22.46
N GLY A 224 -5.42 17.62 21.98
CA GLY A 224 -4.60 17.16 20.86
C GLY A 224 -3.17 16.73 21.24
N SER A 225 -2.72 16.95 22.48
CA SER A 225 -1.44 16.41 22.95
C SER A 225 -1.47 14.89 23.07
N TYR A 226 -0.34 14.27 22.78
CA TYR A 226 -0.17 12.83 22.76
C TYR A 226 0.22 12.28 24.15
N LEU A 227 -0.42 11.21 24.61
CA LEU A 227 -0.07 10.54 25.88
C LEU A 227 0.20 9.05 25.64
N SER A 228 1.44 8.61 25.86
CA SER A 228 1.78 7.19 25.93
C SER A 228 2.11 6.78 27.37
N ILE A 229 2.00 5.48 27.63
CA ILE A 229 2.42 4.87 28.89
C ILE A 229 3.23 3.61 28.60
N ASP A 230 4.35 3.46 29.30
CA ASP A 230 5.20 2.28 29.21
C ASP A 230 4.65 1.20 30.13
N THR A 231 4.51 -0.01 29.60
CA THR A 231 3.89 -1.15 30.30
C THR A 231 4.70 -2.42 30.09
N TYR A 232 4.59 -3.38 31.01
CA TYR A 232 5.36 -4.62 30.92
C TYR A 232 4.77 -5.57 29.88
N ALA A 233 5.60 -6.42 29.30
CA ALA A 233 5.15 -7.51 28.43
C ALA A 233 4.06 -8.36 29.10
N SER A 234 4.18 -8.56 30.41
CA SER A 234 3.25 -9.35 31.22
C SER A 234 1.98 -8.62 31.66
N SER A 235 1.88 -7.28 31.52
CA SER A 235 0.80 -6.52 32.18
C SER A 235 -0.61 -6.86 31.68
N ALA A 236 -0.77 -7.25 30.41
CA ALA A 236 -2.06 -7.67 29.89
C ALA A 236 -2.46 -9.10 30.34
N LEU A 237 -1.48 -9.94 30.67
CA LEU A 237 -1.72 -11.25 31.26
C LEU A 237 -2.01 -11.16 32.77
N ASP A 238 -1.39 -10.19 33.44
CA ASP A 238 -1.39 -10.05 34.89
C ASP A 238 -2.50 -9.12 35.40
N SER A 239 -3.64 -9.71 35.75
CA SER A 239 -4.77 -8.95 36.32
C SER A 239 -4.49 -8.35 37.71
N LEU A 240 -3.42 -8.78 38.38
CA LEU A 240 -3.03 -8.31 39.71
C LEU A 240 -1.78 -7.42 39.70
N GLY A 241 -1.18 -7.20 38.53
CA GLY A 241 0.00 -6.38 38.33
C GLY A 241 -0.24 -4.88 38.52
N PHE A 242 0.84 -4.12 38.41
CA PHE A 242 0.86 -2.67 38.60
C PHE A 242 0.00 -1.91 37.58
N PHE A 243 -0.16 -2.42 36.36
CA PHE A 243 -0.88 -1.73 35.29
C PHE A 243 -2.28 -2.27 35.04
N ASP A 244 -3.30 -1.43 35.21
CA ASP A 244 -4.65 -1.72 34.73
C ASP A 244 -4.84 -1.42 33.25
N VAL A 245 -4.36 -2.31 32.39
CA VAL A 245 -4.38 -2.12 30.92
C VAL A 245 -5.78 -1.76 30.40
N ARG A 246 -6.84 -2.40 30.90
CA ARG A 246 -8.23 -2.06 30.51
C ARG A 246 -8.64 -0.68 31.02
N GLY A 247 -8.38 -0.37 32.29
CA GLY A 247 -8.71 0.92 32.89
C GLY A 247 -7.95 2.11 32.29
N LEU A 248 -6.71 1.88 31.85
CA LEU A 248 -5.84 2.89 31.24
C LEU A 248 -6.24 3.22 29.79
N ALA A 249 -6.88 2.30 29.07
CA ALA A 249 -7.09 2.39 27.62
C ALA A 249 -7.85 3.65 27.15
N GLY A 250 -8.76 4.15 28.00
CA GLY A 250 -9.53 5.38 27.73
C GLY A 250 -8.73 6.67 27.92
N SER A 251 -7.59 6.62 28.59
CA SER A 251 -6.80 7.80 28.96
C SER A 251 -5.54 7.98 28.11
N VAL A 252 -4.96 6.90 27.59
CA VAL A 252 -3.71 6.95 26.81
C VAL A 252 -3.98 6.79 25.32
N ASP A 253 -3.18 7.44 24.48
CA ASP A 253 -3.19 7.22 23.03
C ASP A 253 -2.57 5.87 22.66
N SER A 254 -1.55 5.45 23.42
CA SER A 254 -0.93 4.14 23.27
C SER A 254 -0.33 3.57 24.55
N PHE A 255 -0.22 2.26 24.56
CA PHE A 255 0.66 1.47 25.41
C PHE A 255 1.94 1.19 24.62
N PHE A 256 3.08 1.66 25.11
CA PHE A 256 4.37 1.15 24.67
C PHE A 256 4.66 -0.10 25.51
N VAL A 257 4.60 -1.27 24.88
CA VAL A 257 4.79 -2.54 25.58
C VAL A 257 6.26 -2.90 25.55
N MET A 258 6.91 -2.87 26.71
CA MET A 258 8.33 -3.16 26.86
C MET A 258 8.58 -4.67 26.80
N ALA A 259 8.52 -5.23 25.58
CA ALA A 259 8.67 -6.66 25.30
C ALA A 259 10.14 -7.09 25.17
N TYR A 260 10.98 -6.65 26.10
CA TYR A 260 12.42 -6.92 26.11
C TYR A 260 12.91 -7.16 27.54
N ASP A 261 14.15 -7.64 27.68
CA ASP A 261 14.71 -8.22 28.92
C ASP A 261 13.91 -9.43 29.43
N LEU A 262 13.27 -10.18 28.53
CA LEU A 262 12.39 -11.29 28.89
C LEU A 262 13.16 -12.50 29.43
N GLU A 263 14.45 -12.64 29.14
CA GLU A 263 15.34 -13.67 29.66
C GLU A 263 15.40 -13.68 31.19
N TYR A 264 15.29 -12.51 31.85
CA TYR A 264 15.24 -12.42 33.31
C TYR A 264 13.99 -13.09 33.91
N SER A 265 12.90 -13.17 33.13
CA SER A 265 11.67 -13.85 33.52
C SER A 265 11.56 -15.28 32.96
N ASN A 266 12.28 -15.56 31.88
CA ASN A 266 12.21 -16.81 31.16
C ASN A 266 13.23 -17.86 31.62
N TYR A 267 14.38 -17.47 32.18
CA TYR A 267 15.50 -18.41 32.43
C TYR A 267 15.10 -19.67 33.20
N ALA A 268 14.23 -19.55 34.20
CA ALA A 268 13.82 -20.66 35.07
C ALA A 268 12.71 -21.54 34.45
N ARG A 269 12.24 -21.20 33.25
CA ARG A 269 11.11 -21.85 32.57
C ARG A 269 11.58 -22.60 31.33
N ALA A 270 10.76 -23.55 30.89
CA ALA A 270 10.92 -24.14 29.56
C ALA A 270 10.97 -23.01 28.50
N PRO A 271 11.81 -23.14 27.46
CA PRO A 271 12.52 -24.36 27.04
C PRO A 271 13.87 -24.61 27.73
N VAL A 272 14.43 -23.61 28.43
CA VAL A 272 15.82 -23.68 28.93
C VAL A 272 15.91 -24.22 30.37
N SER A 273 14.99 -23.82 31.25
CA SER A 273 14.87 -24.30 32.64
C SER A 273 16.17 -24.23 33.47
N CYS A 274 16.91 -23.12 33.35
CA CYS A 274 18.12 -22.86 34.11
C CYS A 274 17.85 -22.78 35.62
N SER A 275 18.77 -23.30 36.43
CA SER A 275 18.64 -23.31 37.89
C SER A 275 18.87 -21.94 38.57
N ARG A 276 19.49 -21.01 37.85
CA ARG A 276 19.67 -19.59 38.17
C ARG A 276 19.72 -18.79 36.88
N PHE A 277 19.76 -17.46 36.98
CA PHE A 277 19.85 -16.61 35.78
C PHE A 277 20.96 -17.07 34.82
N CYS A 278 20.56 -17.34 33.59
CA CYS A 278 21.41 -17.65 32.45
C CYS A 278 21.05 -16.71 31.31
N LEU A 279 21.99 -16.45 30.40
CA LEU A 279 21.71 -15.63 29.24
C LEU A 279 20.67 -16.30 28.34
N GLY A 280 19.95 -15.50 27.58
CA GLY A 280 18.95 -15.98 26.64
C GLY A 280 18.42 -14.84 25.78
N PRO A 281 17.52 -15.15 24.84
CA PRO A 281 16.90 -14.16 23.97
C PRO A 281 16.34 -12.97 24.74
N THR A 282 16.75 -11.75 24.37
CA THR A 282 16.28 -10.50 25.01
C THR A 282 14.78 -10.29 24.82
N ALA A 283 14.28 -10.63 23.64
CA ALA A 283 12.89 -10.44 23.24
C ALA A 283 12.43 -11.60 22.33
N PRO A 284 12.36 -12.85 22.79
CA PRO A 284 12.01 -13.98 21.92
C PRO A 284 10.65 -13.74 21.23
N LEU A 285 10.55 -14.07 19.95
CA LEU A 285 9.32 -13.92 19.17
C LEU A 285 8.24 -14.94 19.59
N THR A 286 8.65 -16.20 19.77
CA THR A 286 7.80 -17.35 20.09
C THR A 286 8.49 -18.31 21.08
N SER A 287 7.89 -19.48 21.33
CA SER A 287 8.42 -20.63 22.11
C SER A 287 8.71 -20.42 23.61
N TYR A 288 9.28 -19.29 24.01
CA TYR A 288 9.54 -18.93 25.41
C TYR A 288 8.25 -18.55 26.12
N TYR A 289 8.20 -18.65 27.45
CA TYR A 289 6.98 -18.39 28.21
C TYR A 289 6.46 -16.95 28.03
N TYR A 290 7.34 -15.96 28.23
CA TYR A 290 7.11 -14.60 27.77
C TYR A 290 7.78 -14.43 26.41
N ASN A 291 7.01 -14.03 25.41
CA ASN A 291 7.47 -13.79 24.04
C ASN A 291 6.60 -12.73 23.36
N ASP A 292 7.07 -12.14 22.27
CA ASP A 292 6.40 -11.04 21.58
C ASP A 292 5.02 -11.42 21.02
N THR A 293 4.89 -12.61 20.44
CA THR A 293 3.64 -13.08 19.82
C THR A 293 2.51 -13.21 20.86
N SER A 294 2.81 -13.85 21.98
CA SER A 294 1.88 -14.02 23.09
C SER A 294 1.55 -12.68 23.76
N THR A 295 2.56 -11.84 23.97
CA THR A 295 2.41 -10.48 24.52
C THR A 295 1.45 -9.66 23.66
N ALA A 296 1.67 -9.61 22.34
CA ALA A 296 0.79 -8.91 21.41
C ALA A 296 -0.65 -9.45 21.50
N SER A 297 -0.83 -10.78 21.48
CA SER A 297 -2.17 -11.39 21.58
C SER A 297 -2.89 -11.08 22.89
N GLN A 298 -2.17 -11.00 24.01
CA GLN A 298 -2.72 -10.71 25.33
C GLN A 298 -3.21 -9.26 25.41
N TYR A 299 -2.43 -8.30 24.91
CA TYR A 299 -2.87 -6.90 24.83
C TYR A 299 -4.08 -6.74 23.91
N LEU A 300 -4.08 -7.40 22.75
CA LEU A 300 -5.21 -7.38 21.82
C LEU A 300 -6.51 -7.99 22.38
N ALA A 301 -6.40 -8.86 23.38
CA ALA A 301 -7.57 -9.38 24.10
C ALA A 301 -8.19 -8.35 25.07
N LEU A 302 -7.47 -7.27 25.39
CA LEU A 302 -7.92 -6.24 26.34
C LEU A 302 -8.22 -4.89 25.70
N VAL A 303 -7.48 -4.50 24.66
CA VAL A 303 -7.54 -3.16 24.05
C VAL A 303 -7.48 -3.24 22.52
N PRO A 304 -8.02 -2.22 21.80
CA PRO A 304 -7.94 -2.19 20.34
C PRO A 304 -6.49 -2.21 19.83
N PRO A 305 -6.21 -2.83 18.66
CA PRO A 305 -4.87 -2.84 18.06
C PRO A 305 -4.28 -1.43 17.91
N SER A 306 -5.12 -0.43 17.64
CA SER A 306 -4.75 0.98 17.52
C SER A 306 -4.23 1.63 18.81
N LYS A 307 -4.12 0.89 19.91
CA LYS A 307 -3.50 1.33 21.18
C LYS A 307 -2.14 0.69 21.44
N VAL A 308 -1.75 -0.37 20.73
CA VAL A 308 -0.60 -1.21 21.14
C VAL A 308 0.61 -0.91 20.26
N ILE A 309 1.69 -0.41 20.86
CA ILE A 309 3.03 -0.35 20.26
C ILE A 309 3.86 -1.49 20.85
N LEU A 310 4.37 -2.39 20.03
CA LEU A 310 5.27 -3.45 20.48
C LEU A 310 6.71 -2.92 20.54
N GLY A 311 7.28 -2.82 21.74
CA GLY A 311 8.66 -2.39 21.95
C GLY A 311 9.66 -3.50 21.63
N VAL A 312 10.70 -3.19 20.86
CA VAL A 312 11.80 -4.07 20.49
C VAL A 312 13.15 -3.52 20.96
N PRO A 313 14.13 -4.39 21.28
CA PRO A 313 15.44 -3.97 21.74
C PRO A 313 16.40 -3.73 20.56
N TYR A 314 17.02 -2.55 20.51
CA TYR A 314 18.23 -2.29 19.73
C TYR A 314 19.48 -2.55 20.56
N TYR A 315 19.44 -3.60 21.38
CA TYR A 315 20.54 -4.02 22.25
C TYR A 315 20.44 -5.51 22.57
N GLY A 316 21.49 -6.05 23.16
CA GLY A 316 21.54 -7.40 23.71
C GLY A 316 22.03 -7.44 25.14
N ARG A 317 22.02 -8.63 25.76
CA ARG A 317 22.67 -8.86 27.06
C ARG A 317 23.96 -9.64 26.89
N LYS A 318 25.05 -9.07 27.42
CA LYS A 318 26.42 -9.57 27.27
C LYS A 318 27.06 -9.85 28.63
N ALA A 319 27.75 -10.97 28.78
CA ALA A 319 28.53 -11.28 29.99
C ALA A 319 29.75 -12.17 29.71
N CYS A 320 30.67 -12.27 30.69
CA CYS A 320 31.64 -13.38 30.73
C CYS A 320 30.91 -14.67 31.14
N VAL A 321 31.29 -15.79 30.53
CA VAL A 321 30.67 -17.10 30.71
C VAL A 321 31.71 -18.22 30.80
N GLY A 322 31.29 -19.39 31.28
CA GLY A 322 32.17 -20.54 31.48
C GLY A 322 32.53 -21.31 30.20
N ALA A 323 31.68 -21.25 29.16
CA ALA A 323 31.86 -21.99 27.91
C ALA A 323 31.27 -21.23 26.71
N ALA A 324 31.70 -21.56 25.49
CA ALA A 324 31.16 -21.00 24.24
C ALA A 324 30.01 -21.87 23.71
N THR A 325 28.94 -21.95 24.50
CA THR A 325 27.71 -22.72 24.23
C THR A 325 26.51 -21.84 24.59
N PRO A 326 25.29 -22.09 24.09
CA PRO A 326 24.16 -21.21 24.38
C PRO A 326 23.78 -21.22 25.87
N ASN A 327 23.03 -20.19 26.26
CA ASN A 327 22.38 -20.03 27.56
C ASN A 327 23.30 -20.24 28.77
N GLN A 328 24.51 -19.71 28.74
CA GLN A 328 25.41 -19.89 29.88
C GLN A 328 25.04 -19.03 31.07
N TYR A 329 25.48 -19.50 32.23
CA TYR A 329 25.47 -18.71 33.43
C TYR A 329 26.55 -17.63 33.37
N PRO A 330 26.19 -16.35 33.59
CA PRO A 330 27.17 -15.29 33.77
C PRO A 330 28.12 -15.61 34.93
N THR A 331 29.42 -15.38 34.70
CA THR A 331 30.49 -15.43 35.71
C THR A 331 30.94 -14.03 36.15
N GLY A 332 30.37 -12.98 35.55
CA GLY A 332 30.56 -11.59 35.92
C GLY A 332 29.31 -10.76 35.64
N SER A 333 29.45 -9.44 35.68
CA SER A 333 28.33 -8.51 35.46
C SER A 333 27.71 -8.68 34.07
N VAL A 334 26.38 -8.70 34.03
CA VAL A 334 25.59 -8.66 32.80
C VAL A 334 25.37 -7.21 32.41
N THR A 335 25.69 -6.86 31.17
CA THR A 335 25.55 -5.48 30.66
C THR A 335 24.67 -5.48 29.43
N ALA A 336 23.92 -4.39 29.22
CA ALA A 336 23.36 -4.11 27.91
C ALA A 336 24.50 -3.82 26.92
N ASP A 337 24.39 -4.35 25.72
CA ASP A 337 25.31 -4.13 24.62
C ASP A 337 24.54 -3.53 23.45
N SER A 338 24.90 -2.35 22.97
CA SER A 338 24.14 -1.68 21.92
C SER A 338 24.15 -2.50 20.63
N TYR A 339 23.15 -2.33 19.77
CA TYR A 339 23.15 -2.96 18.45
C TYR A 339 24.45 -2.63 17.69
N LEU A 340 24.89 -1.37 17.74
CA LEU A 340 26.12 -0.93 17.08
C LEU A 340 27.35 -1.67 17.59
N ASP A 341 27.45 -1.88 18.91
CA ASP A 341 28.56 -2.61 19.53
C ASP A 341 28.49 -4.11 19.19
N ALA A 342 27.33 -4.74 19.36
CA ALA A 342 27.14 -6.17 19.10
C ALA A 342 27.40 -6.53 17.63
N ASN A 343 26.91 -5.70 16.69
CA ASN A 343 27.07 -5.93 15.25
C ASN A 343 28.53 -5.79 14.77
N GLN A 344 29.40 -5.14 15.56
CA GLN A 344 30.81 -4.93 15.22
C GLN A 344 31.77 -5.62 16.19
N GLU A 345 31.27 -6.43 17.12
CA GLU A 345 32.08 -7.05 18.16
C GLU A 345 33.23 -7.89 17.56
N TYR A 346 32.98 -8.62 16.47
CA TYR A 346 33.98 -9.45 15.79
C TYR A 346 35.19 -8.67 15.24
N LEU A 347 35.09 -7.34 15.10
CA LEU A 347 36.16 -6.45 14.65
C LEU A 347 37.00 -5.88 15.81
N GLN A 348 36.56 -6.08 17.06
CA GLN A 348 37.20 -5.47 18.22
C GLN A 348 38.58 -6.11 18.49
N PRO A 349 39.62 -5.33 18.80
CA PRO A 349 40.98 -5.85 19.01
C PRO A 349 41.07 -6.78 20.23
N GLN A 350 40.11 -6.70 21.15
CA GLN A 350 40.02 -7.59 22.30
C GLN A 350 39.51 -8.99 21.92
N VAL A 351 38.92 -9.19 20.74
CA VAL A 351 38.50 -10.52 20.28
C VAL A 351 39.70 -11.34 19.85
N ARG A 352 39.91 -12.50 20.48
CA ARG A 352 40.95 -13.43 20.03
C ARG A 352 40.58 -13.97 18.65
N ALA A 353 41.48 -13.77 17.68
CA ALA A 353 41.33 -14.27 16.32
C ALA A 353 40.94 -15.76 16.28
N GLY A 354 39.95 -16.10 15.46
CA GLY A 354 39.44 -17.46 15.30
C GLY A 354 38.50 -17.96 16.40
N THR A 355 38.15 -17.14 17.40
CA THR A 355 37.24 -17.55 18.49
C THR A 355 35.82 -17.01 18.38
N TYR A 356 35.58 -15.99 17.55
CA TYR A 356 34.25 -15.43 17.35
C TYR A 356 33.38 -16.40 16.54
N ALA A 357 32.17 -16.67 17.04
CA ALA A 357 31.16 -17.47 16.37
C ALA A 357 29.78 -16.86 16.59
N GLY A 358 29.01 -16.73 15.49
CA GLY A 358 27.64 -16.28 15.53
C GLY A 358 26.66 -17.41 15.28
N HIS A 359 25.52 -17.36 15.97
CA HIS A 359 24.55 -18.44 16.06
C HIS A 359 23.11 -17.91 16.05
N ARG A 360 22.15 -18.83 15.89
CA ARG A 360 20.71 -18.56 16.04
C ARG A 360 20.17 -19.38 17.20
N ASP A 361 19.22 -18.82 17.93
CA ASP A 361 18.54 -19.56 18.98
C ASP A 361 17.79 -20.76 18.39
N VAL A 362 18.02 -21.93 18.98
CA VAL A 362 17.45 -23.19 18.49
C VAL A 362 16.06 -23.45 19.06
N HIS A 363 15.69 -22.74 20.13
CA HIS A 363 14.40 -22.89 20.78
C HIS A 363 13.33 -22.00 20.15
N ASP A 364 13.71 -20.85 19.59
CA ASP A 364 12.87 -19.96 18.81
C ASP A 364 13.34 -19.81 17.35
N VAL A 365 13.17 -20.89 16.58
CA VAL A 365 13.56 -20.93 15.16
C VAL A 365 12.83 -19.87 14.33
N ALA A 366 11.60 -19.52 14.71
CA ALA A 366 10.80 -18.50 14.06
C ALA A 366 11.28 -17.09 14.40
N GLY A 367 11.67 -16.84 15.65
CA GLY A 367 12.19 -15.56 16.14
C GLY A 367 13.54 -15.17 15.58
N LYS A 368 14.36 -16.16 15.22
CA LYS A 368 15.68 -15.96 14.61
C LYS A 368 16.62 -15.15 15.52
N GLU A 369 16.39 -15.09 16.83
CA GLU A 369 17.28 -14.36 17.73
C GLU A 369 18.73 -14.78 17.57
N ARG A 370 19.61 -13.78 17.50
CA ARG A 370 21.04 -13.99 17.34
C ARG A 370 21.68 -14.17 18.70
N TRP A 371 22.68 -15.03 18.75
CA TRP A 371 23.63 -15.02 19.86
C TRP A 371 25.03 -15.31 19.37
N ASP A 372 26.01 -14.66 19.97
CA ASP A 372 27.41 -14.75 19.56
C ASP A 372 28.29 -15.09 20.76
N THR A 373 29.40 -15.80 20.50
CA THR A 373 30.43 -16.11 21.50
C THR A 373 31.83 -15.83 21.00
N TRP A 374 32.74 -15.46 21.89
CA TRP A 374 34.16 -15.24 21.58
C TRP A 374 35.02 -15.28 22.84
N PHE A 375 36.34 -15.40 22.68
CA PHE A 375 37.27 -15.17 23.79
C PHE A 375 37.76 -13.72 23.78
N ASN A 376 37.52 -12.99 24.88
CA ASN A 376 37.99 -11.63 25.08
C ASN A 376 39.35 -11.64 25.78
N THR A 377 40.38 -11.12 25.11
CA THR A 377 41.77 -11.12 25.58
C THR A 377 42.02 -10.10 26.71
N GLN A 378 41.25 -9.02 26.76
CA GLN A 378 41.38 -7.98 27.79
C GLN A 378 40.74 -8.43 29.11
N LEU A 379 39.55 -9.03 29.04
CA LEU A 379 38.83 -9.56 30.20
C LEU A 379 39.31 -10.97 30.59
N ASN A 380 40.09 -11.61 29.72
CA ASN A 380 40.58 -12.97 29.87
C ASN A 380 39.45 -13.99 30.16
N CYS A 381 38.35 -13.89 29.40
CA CYS A 381 37.16 -14.71 29.57
C CYS A 381 36.50 -15.03 28.22
N THR A 382 35.71 -16.10 28.16
CA THR A 382 34.73 -16.30 27.08
C THR A 382 33.56 -15.36 27.31
N ARG A 383 33.09 -14.71 26.25
CA ARG A 383 31.91 -13.84 26.23
C ARG A 383 30.78 -14.51 25.47
N GLU A 384 29.56 -14.22 25.89
CA GLU A 384 28.32 -14.56 25.21
C GLU A 384 27.41 -13.34 25.18
N VAL A 385 26.72 -13.13 24.06
CA VAL A 385 25.69 -12.09 23.89
C VAL A 385 24.48 -12.65 23.16
N TYR A 386 23.27 -12.40 23.65
CA TYR A 386 22.03 -12.56 22.88
C TYR A 386 21.54 -11.18 22.46
N TRP A 387 21.16 -11.01 21.20
CA TRP A 387 20.73 -9.73 20.63
C TRP A 387 19.86 -9.89 19.39
N ASP A 388 19.16 -8.81 19.06
CA ASP A 388 18.31 -8.71 17.88
C ASP A 388 19.08 -8.08 16.72
N ASP A 389 19.42 -8.90 15.72
CA ASP A 389 19.89 -8.36 14.44
C ASP A 389 18.71 -8.13 13.48
N VAL A 390 19.00 -7.67 12.26
CA VAL A 390 17.96 -7.34 11.27
C VAL A 390 17.06 -8.52 10.90
N ASP A 391 17.52 -9.76 11.01
CA ASP A 391 16.69 -10.93 10.73
C ASP A 391 15.63 -11.13 11.81
N ALA A 392 16.01 -11.00 13.09
CA ALA A 392 15.10 -11.11 14.23
C ALA A 392 14.12 -9.93 14.27
N LEU A 393 14.62 -8.70 14.09
CA LEU A 393 13.80 -7.48 14.02
C LEU A 393 12.76 -7.57 12.90
N ALA A 394 13.13 -8.10 11.74
CA ALA A 394 12.20 -8.29 10.63
C ALA A 394 11.02 -9.19 11.00
N GLN A 395 11.23 -10.25 11.79
CA GLN A 395 10.12 -11.11 12.23
C GLN A 395 9.17 -10.38 13.20
N LYS A 396 9.71 -9.51 14.06
CA LYS A 396 8.92 -8.70 15.00
C LYS A 396 8.14 -7.61 14.28
N TYR A 397 8.73 -6.98 13.27
CA TYR A 397 8.03 -6.01 12.43
C TYR A 397 6.93 -6.67 11.60
N ASN A 398 7.16 -7.89 11.14
CA ASN A 398 6.14 -8.70 10.49
C ASN A 398 4.98 -9.03 11.46
N LEU A 399 5.28 -9.42 12.70
CA LEU A 399 4.26 -9.62 13.74
C LEU A 399 3.41 -8.35 13.96
N VAL A 400 4.03 -7.18 14.06
CA VAL A 400 3.33 -5.88 14.19
C VAL A 400 2.34 -5.68 13.03
N ASN A 401 2.77 -5.97 11.80
CA ASN A 401 1.93 -5.85 10.61
C ASN A 401 0.79 -6.87 10.58
N GLN A 402 1.09 -8.15 10.85
CA GLN A 402 0.12 -9.24 10.84
C GLN A 402 -0.96 -9.10 11.92
N ALA A 403 -0.55 -8.70 13.13
CA ALA A 403 -1.46 -8.47 14.25
C ALA A 403 -2.20 -7.13 14.15
N GLY A 404 -1.87 -6.30 13.15
CA GLY A 404 -2.53 -5.01 12.92
C GLY A 404 -2.26 -4.00 14.04
N LEU A 405 -1.15 -4.13 14.77
CA LEU A 405 -0.83 -3.26 15.90
C LEU A 405 -0.65 -1.81 15.47
N ARG A 406 -0.80 -0.88 16.42
CA ARG A 406 -0.60 0.56 16.20
C ARG A 406 0.77 0.85 15.59
N GLY A 407 1.78 0.09 16.01
CA GLY A 407 3.12 0.22 15.48
C GLY A 407 4.19 -0.52 16.27
N VAL A 408 5.44 -0.14 16.00
CA VAL A 408 6.64 -0.67 16.66
C VAL A 408 7.33 0.41 17.49
N GLY A 409 7.89 -0.01 18.60
CA GLY A 409 8.62 0.81 19.54
C GLY A 409 10.09 0.40 19.57
N VAL A 410 11.03 1.34 19.63
CA VAL A 410 12.46 1.05 19.66
C VAL A 410 13.09 1.53 20.96
N TRP A 411 13.73 0.62 21.66
CA TRP A 411 14.59 0.90 22.81
C TRP A 411 16.06 0.58 22.49
N THR A 412 16.95 1.55 22.26
CA THR A 412 16.68 2.98 22.00
C THR A 412 17.25 3.37 20.64
N LEU A 413 16.83 4.53 20.12
CA LEU A 413 17.39 5.08 18.88
C LEU A 413 18.90 5.30 18.98
N ASN A 414 19.39 5.69 20.16
CA ASN A 414 20.82 5.90 20.40
C ASN A 414 21.63 4.60 20.26
N TYR A 415 21.06 3.44 20.59
CA TYR A 415 21.78 2.16 20.48
C TYR A 415 21.90 1.66 19.04
N GLY A 416 21.02 2.10 18.13
CA GLY A 416 21.12 1.80 16.69
C GLY A 416 21.79 2.91 15.87
N GLY A 417 21.72 4.17 16.32
CA GLY A 417 22.30 5.33 15.65
C GLY A 417 21.96 5.41 14.16
N GLY A 418 22.98 5.65 13.33
CA GLY A 418 22.85 5.75 11.86
C GLY A 418 22.98 4.43 11.10
N ALA A 419 22.84 3.26 11.75
CA ALA A 419 22.99 1.95 11.09
C ALA A 419 22.00 1.80 9.92
N ARG A 420 22.54 1.76 8.68
CA ARG A 420 21.74 1.81 7.45
C ARG A 420 20.78 0.64 7.32
N GLU A 421 21.19 -0.54 7.77
CA GLU A 421 20.42 -1.77 7.71
C GLU A 421 19.20 -1.74 8.64
N LEU A 422 19.26 -1.06 9.79
CA LEU A 422 18.11 -0.89 10.69
C LEU A 422 17.05 0.00 10.03
N TRP A 423 17.46 1.14 9.48
CA TRP A 423 16.57 2.05 8.75
C TRP A 423 15.99 1.42 7.49
N ALA A 424 16.78 0.64 6.73
CA ALA A 424 16.28 -0.11 5.59
C ALA A 424 15.24 -1.17 5.99
N THR A 425 15.42 -1.81 7.14
CA THR A 425 14.46 -2.79 7.68
C THR A 425 13.16 -2.10 8.10
N LEU A 426 13.22 -0.96 8.80
CA LEU A 426 12.03 -0.15 9.11
C LEU A 426 11.30 0.32 7.85
N ASN A 427 12.03 0.80 6.84
CA ASN A 427 11.44 1.21 5.56
C ASN A 427 10.67 0.05 4.92
N THR A 428 11.26 -1.14 4.86
CA THR A 428 10.66 -2.34 4.24
C THR A 428 9.34 -2.75 4.88
N TYR A 429 9.21 -2.59 6.20
CA TYR A 429 8.02 -3.07 6.92
C TYR A 429 6.98 -1.98 7.17
N PHE A 430 7.35 -0.70 7.19
CA PHE A 430 6.43 0.36 7.59
C PHE A 430 6.21 1.46 6.55
N ALA A 431 7.10 1.71 5.60
CA ALA A 431 6.93 2.82 4.65
C ALA A 431 6.94 2.37 3.18
N CYS A 432 8.01 1.70 2.77
CA CYS A 432 8.32 1.29 1.39
C CYS A 432 8.04 2.42 0.39
N THR A 433 8.59 3.59 0.69
CA THR A 433 8.26 4.84 -0.01
C THR A 433 8.61 4.75 -1.50
N VAL A 434 7.63 5.10 -2.35
CA VAL A 434 7.82 5.12 -3.80
C VAL A 434 8.34 6.49 -4.24
N SER A 435 9.38 6.48 -5.05
CA SER A 435 9.74 7.58 -5.94
C SER A 435 9.30 7.24 -7.36
N ALA A 436 8.68 8.22 -8.01
CA ALA A 436 8.17 8.11 -9.37
C ALA A 436 8.66 9.30 -10.18
N SER A 437 9.30 9.03 -11.32
CA SER A 437 9.81 10.06 -12.22
C SER A 437 9.46 9.71 -13.66
N ALA A 438 8.95 10.67 -14.41
CA ALA A 438 8.77 10.59 -15.85
C ALA A 438 9.44 11.80 -16.49
N THR A 439 10.12 11.59 -17.62
CA THR A 439 10.66 12.68 -18.42
C THR A 439 9.60 13.12 -19.42
N SER A 440 9.21 14.39 -19.39
CA SER A 440 8.31 15.00 -20.37
C SER A 440 8.82 14.76 -21.80
N PRO A 441 8.10 13.98 -22.63
CA PRO A 441 8.59 13.67 -23.97
C PRO A 441 8.34 14.86 -24.90
N ALA A 442 9.39 15.35 -25.56
CA ALA A 442 9.26 16.43 -26.55
C ALA A 442 8.86 15.92 -27.94
N GLY A 443 9.22 14.67 -28.29
CA GLY A 443 9.10 14.13 -29.64
C GLY A 443 8.10 12.98 -29.83
N SER A 444 7.61 12.36 -28.75
CA SER A 444 6.72 11.19 -28.81
C SER A 444 5.55 11.35 -27.86
N THR A 445 4.38 10.82 -28.21
CA THR A 445 3.22 10.75 -27.31
C THR A 445 3.36 9.66 -26.24
N GLN A 446 4.32 8.77 -26.39
CA GLN A 446 4.66 7.76 -25.39
C GLN A 446 5.77 8.25 -24.45
N PHE A 447 5.64 7.93 -23.16
CA PHE A 447 6.64 8.19 -22.15
C PHE A 447 6.83 7.00 -21.19
N VAL A 448 7.98 6.99 -20.52
CA VAL A 448 8.33 5.98 -19.53
C VAL A 448 8.24 6.59 -18.14
N LEU A 449 7.48 5.93 -17.27
CA LEU A 449 7.45 6.18 -15.83
C LEU A 449 8.45 5.24 -15.16
N SER A 450 9.52 5.81 -14.60
CA SER A 450 10.50 5.09 -13.78
C SER A 450 10.05 5.10 -12.33
N LEU A 451 10.03 3.92 -11.70
CA LEU A 451 9.57 3.70 -10.34
C LEU A 451 10.70 3.09 -9.49
N SER A 452 10.87 3.57 -8.27
CA SER A 452 11.80 2.99 -7.30
C SER A 452 11.26 3.07 -5.88
N THR A 453 11.59 2.07 -5.08
CA THR A 453 11.33 2.02 -3.63
C THR A 453 12.62 2.11 -2.81
N GLY A 454 13.71 2.56 -3.46
CA GLY A 454 15.03 2.67 -2.84
C GLY A 454 15.54 1.31 -2.37
N SER A 455 15.64 1.14 -1.06
CA SER A 455 16.10 -0.08 -0.38
C SER A 455 15.01 -1.11 -0.09
N CYS A 456 13.72 -0.73 -0.18
CA CYS A 456 12.63 -1.67 0.02
C CYS A 456 12.47 -2.55 -1.23
N ASN A 457 12.36 -3.88 -1.07
CA ASN A 457 12.06 -4.75 -2.20
C ASN A 457 10.55 -4.79 -2.45
N ALA A 458 10.16 -4.67 -3.73
CA ALA A 458 8.77 -4.69 -4.17
C ALA A 458 8.48 -5.93 -5.04
N THR A 459 7.22 -6.37 -5.03
CA THR A 459 6.68 -7.38 -5.94
C THR A 459 6.08 -6.74 -7.19
N SER A 460 5.41 -5.60 -7.02
CA SER A 460 4.70 -4.89 -8.09
C SER A 460 4.40 -3.44 -7.71
N PHE A 461 4.00 -2.65 -8.70
CA PHE A 461 3.47 -1.31 -8.53
C PHE A 461 2.07 -1.21 -9.13
N ASP A 462 1.13 -0.66 -8.36
CA ASP A 462 -0.17 -0.23 -8.91
C ASP A 462 -0.03 1.18 -9.48
N LEU A 463 -0.74 1.45 -10.57
CA LEU A 463 -0.64 2.71 -11.29
C LEU A 463 -2.02 3.31 -11.56
N LYS A 464 -2.12 4.64 -11.49
CA LYS A 464 -3.27 5.39 -11.97
C LYS A 464 -2.86 6.62 -12.75
N GLU A 465 -3.68 7.00 -13.72
CA GLU A 465 -3.46 8.19 -14.54
C GLU A 465 -4.66 9.13 -14.52
N PHE A 466 -4.36 10.42 -14.52
CA PHE A 466 -5.31 11.52 -14.61
C PHE A 466 -4.82 12.52 -15.65
N ASP A 467 -5.63 12.78 -16.68
CA ASP A 467 -5.37 13.82 -17.66
C ASP A 467 -5.85 15.16 -17.09
N SER A 468 -4.90 16.00 -16.68
CA SER A 468 -5.21 17.31 -16.09
C SER A 468 -5.57 18.37 -17.13
N THR A 469 -5.26 18.13 -18.41
CA THR A 469 -5.68 19.01 -19.51
C THR A 469 -7.17 18.85 -19.80
N LEU A 470 -7.67 17.61 -19.80
CA LEU A 470 -9.10 17.33 -19.93
C LEU A 470 -9.85 17.40 -18.60
N ASN A 471 -9.12 17.46 -17.47
CA ASN A 471 -9.65 17.31 -16.13
C ASN A 471 -10.49 16.02 -15.99
N GLN A 472 -9.96 14.92 -16.53
CA GLN A 472 -10.61 13.62 -16.57
C GLN A 472 -9.70 12.52 -16.04
N GLY A 473 -10.27 11.69 -15.18
CA GLY A 473 -9.69 10.41 -14.82
C GLY A 473 -9.38 10.20 -13.34
N TRP A 474 -9.10 8.95 -13.08
CA TRP A 474 -8.11 8.37 -12.17
C TRP A 474 -8.12 6.90 -12.58
N PHE A 475 -7.70 6.67 -13.82
CA PHE A 475 -7.88 5.40 -14.49
C PHE A 475 -6.90 4.41 -13.91
N PRO A 476 -7.35 3.25 -13.40
CA PRO A 476 -6.44 2.19 -13.03
C PRO A 476 -5.73 1.71 -14.30
N LEU A 477 -4.41 1.65 -14.25
CA LEU A 477 -3.59 1.09 -15.30
C LEU A 477 -3.16 -0.32 -14.89
N MET A 478 -2.62 -1.10 -15.84
CA MET A 478 -2.06 -2.41 -15.50
C MET A 478 -0.91 -2.25 -14.51
N SER A 479 -0.94 -3.02 -13.42
CA SER A 479 0.15 -3.05 -12.46
C SER A 479 1.43 -3.60 -13.13
N VAL A 480 2.57 -2.99 -12.83
CA VAL A 480 3.87 -3.42 -13.37
C VAL A 480 4.61 -4.27 -12.35
N ARG A 481 5.19 -5.38 -12.80
CA ARG A 481 6.02 -6.24 -11.95
C ARG A 481 7.31 -5.52 -11.59
N ALA A 482 7.70 -5.58 -10.33
CA ALA A 482 8.98 -5.05 -9.88
C ALA A 482 10.11 -6.06 -10.16
N VAL A 483 11.29 -5.51 -10.42
CA VAL A 483 12.57 -6.21 -10.37
C VAL A 483 13.34 -5.63 -9.19
N ASN A 484 13.40 -6.39 -8.09
CA ASN A 484 13.87 -5.91 -6.79
C ASN A 484 13.07 -4.68 -6.32
N SER A 485 13.69 -3.51 -6.24
CA SER A 485 13.06 -2.28 -5.77
C SER A 485 12.58 -1.34 -6.89
N ALA A 486 12.63 -1.75 -8.16
CA ALA A 486 12.36 -0.86 -9.30
C ALA A 486 11.47 -1.46 -10.40
N ALA A 487 10.81 -0.61 -11.17
CA ALA A 487 10.06 -0.97 -12.37
C ALA A 487 9.99 0.21 -13.35
N ASN A 488 9.70 -0.09 -14.62
CA ASN A 488 9.36 0.90 -15.63
C ASN A 488 7.97 0.60 -16.18
N ALA A 489 7.14 1.62 -16.35
CA ALA A 489 5.85 1.53 -17.02
C ALA A 489 5.86 2.42 -18.27
N VAL A 490 5.40 1.88 -19.40
CA VAL A 490 5.22 2.64 -20.64
C VAL A 490 3.77 3.12 -20.68
N LEU A 491 3.58 4.42 -20.91
CA LEU A 491 2.29 5.11 -20.93
C LEU A 491 2.18 5.95 -22.20
N ASP A 492 0.96 6.20 -22.67
CA ASP A 492 0.70 7.00 -23.86
C ASP A 492 -0.20 8.16 -23.49
N GLY A 493 0.11 9.33 -24.05
CA GLY A 493 -0.67 10.54 -23.91
C GLY A 493 -1.04 11.13 -25.27
N TYR A 494 -1.50 12.39 -25.24
CA TYR A 494 -1.74 13.18 -26.45
C TYR A 494 -0.79 14.38 -26.53
N PRO A 495 -0.47 14.87 -27.74
CA PRO A 495 0.35 16.06 -27.90
C PRO A 495 -0.24 17.26 -27.16
N GLY A 496 0.57 17.89 -26.29
CA GLY A 496 0.18 19.08 -25.53
C GLY A 496 -0.60 18.81 -24.25
N HIS A 497 -0.89 17.55 -23.92
CA HIS A 497 -1.59 17.20 -22.68
C HIS A 497 -0.62 17.06 -21.50
N THR A 498 -1.13 17.34 -20.31
CA THR A 498 -0.47 17.12 -19.02
C THR A 498 -1.20 16.02 -18.26
N TYR A 499 -0.42 15.09 -17.70
CA TYR A 499 -0.90 13.96 -16.95
C TYR A 499 -0.33 13.98 -15.53
N GLN A 500 -1.17 13.67 -14.55
CA GLN A 500 -0.75 13.24 -13.22
C GLN A 500 -0.78 11.72 -13.17
N VAL A 501 0.31 11.11 -12.73
CA VAL A 501 0.43 9.67 -12.60
C VAL A 501 0.74 9.32 -11.16
N MET A 502 -0.07 8.44 -10.58
CA MET A 502 0.13 7.92 -9.24
C MET A 502 0.70 6.51 -9.29
N ALA A 503 1.61 6.22 -8.36
CA ALA A 503 2.16 4.88 -8.14
C ALA A 503 2.18 4.53 -6.65
N ARG A 504 1.94 3.27 -6.33
CA ARG A 504 2.22 2.68 -5.01
C ARG A 504 2.82 1.29 -5.18
N ALA A 505 3.70 0.90 -4.28
CA ALA A 505 4.36 -0.39 -4.30
C ALA A 505 3.64 -1.42 -3.43
N HIS A 506 3.75 -2.67 -3.81
CA HIS A 506 3.51 -3.82 -2.93
C HIS A 506 4.88 -4.40 -2.57
N SER A 507 5.25 -4.38 -1.29
CA SER A 507 6.54 -4.88 -0.83
C SER A 507 6.56 -6.40 -0.79
N THR A 508 7.75 -6.99 -0.77
CA THR A 508 7.91 -8.44 -0.52
C THR A 508 7.50 -8.87 0.89
N SER A 509 7.38 -7.92 1.83
CA SER A 509 6.88 -8.14 3.19
C SER A 509 5.34 -8.05 3.30
N GLY A 510 4.64 -7.77 2.19
CA GLY A 510 3.18 -7.66 2.15
C GLY A 510 2.62 -6.28 2.49
N LEU A 511 3.47 -5.25 2.58
CA LEU A 511 3.06 -3.86 2.76
C LEU A 511 2.60 -3.26 1.42
N THR A 512 1.45 -2.58 1.39
CA THR A 512 1.05 -1.75 0.25
C THR A 512 1.34 -0.29 0.57
N SER A 513 2.30 0.34 -0.10
CA SER A 513 2.76 1.70 0.19
C SER A 513 1.66 2.75 -0.03
N SER A 514 1.91 3.95 0.50
CA SER A 514 1.11 5.14 0.15
C SER A 514 1.30 5.50 -1.32
N TRP A 515 0.33 6.21 -1.90
CA TRP A 515 0.42 6.73 -3.26
C TRP A 515 1.42 7.87 -3.34
N THR A 516 2.33 7.79 -4.32
CA THR A 516 3.18 8.89 -4.77
C THR A 516 2.65 9.41 -6.10
N THR A 517 2.60 10.72 -6.29
CA THR A 517 2.15 11.35 -7.55
C THR A 517 3.33 12.01 -8.25
N THR A 518 3.40 11.88 -9.57
CA THR A 518 4.30 12.66 -10.44
C THR A 518 3.48 13.31 -11.56
N THR A 519 4.04 14.33 -12.20
CA THR A 519 3.38 15.05 -13.31
C THR A 519 4.28 15.03 -14.53
N VAL A 520 3.68 14.81 -15.70
CA VAL A 520 4.37 14.76 -16.99
C VAL A 520 3.57 15.53 -18.03
N THR A 521 4.26 16.25 -18.91
CA THR A 521 3.62 16.97 -20.02
C THR A 521 4.18 16.45 -21.33
N VAL A 522 3.30 16.01 -22.21
CA VAL A 522 3.66 15.62 -23.58
C VAL A 522 3.78 16.90 -24.41
N GLY A 523 4.89 17.05 -25.14
CA GLY A 523 5.12 18.22 -26.00
C GLY A 523 4.01 18.39 -27.04
N SER A 524 3.60 19.63 -27.31
CA SER A 524 2.56 19.92 -28.32
C SER A 524 2.94 19.53 -29.74
N GLY A 525 4.24 19.43 -30.03
CA GLY A 525 4.78 18.95 -31.31
C GLY A 525 5.14 17.46 -31.33
N ALA A 526 4.79 16.70 -30.29
CA ALA A 526 5.08 15.28 -30.22
C ALA A 526 4.40 14.52 -31.36
N THR A 527 5.12 13.59 -31.99
CA THR A 527 4.55 12.67 -32.98
C THR A 527 3.92 11.47 -32.29
N GLN A 528 2.95 10.83 -32.95
CA GLN A 528 2.33 9.63 -32.40
C GLN A 528 3.33 8.47 -32.30
N SER A 529 3.31 7.77 -31.16
CA SER A 529 4.09 6.55 -30.92
C SER A 529 3.60 5.35 -31.72
N HIS A 530 2.36 5.40 -32.19
CA HIS A 530 1.67 4.32 -32.90
C HIS A 530 1.17 4.81 -34.28
N PRO A 531 0.84 3.89 -35.22
CA PRO A 531 0.27 4.27 -36.51
C PRO A 531 -1.20 4.75 -36.45
N TRP A 532 -1.75 4.88 -35.24
CA TRP A 532 -3.02 5.55 -34.93
C TRP A 532 -2.78 6.69 -33.95
N LYS A 533 -3.75 7.62 -33.89
CA LYS A 533 -3.77 8.71 -32.92
C LYS A 533 -4.52 8.33 -31.64
N GLY A 534 -5.37 7.30 -31.70
CA GLY A 534 -6.04 6.65 -30.59
C GLY A 534 -6.79 5.42 -31.09
N LEU A 535 -6.81 4.35 -30.29
CA LEU A 535 -7.54 3.12 -30.56
C LEU A 535 -8.17 2.61 -29.24
N TYR A 536 -9.43 2.23 -29.33
CA TYR A 536 -10.24 1.84 -28.18
C TYR A 536 -11.18 0.68 -28.48
N THR A 537 -11.28 -0.22 -27.52
CA THR A 537 -12.25 -1.31 -27.51
C THR A 537 -13.47 -0.91 -26.70
N LEU A 538 -14.66 -1.07 -27.30
CA LEU A 538 -15.94 -0.86 -26.63
C LEU A 538 -16.45 -2.17 -26.04
N ASP A 539 -16.78 -2.14 -24.75
CA ASP A 539 -17.53 -3.21 -24.10
C ASP A 539 -19.06 -3.00 -24.18
N GLY A 540 -19.83 -4.08 -24.01
CA GLY A 540 -21.28 -4.07 -24.14
C GLY A 540 -22.02 -3.20 -23.11
N TYR A 541 -21.35 -2.77 -22.04
CA TYR A 541 -21.88 -1.86 -21.03
C TYR A 541 -21.51 -0.40 -21.30
N GLY A 542 -20.77 -0.10 -22.37
CA GLY A 542 -20.40 1.25 -22.76
C GLY A 542 -19.03 1.70 -22.27
N GLY A 543 -18.23 0.80 -21.66
CA GLY A 543 -16.87 1.12 -21.29
C GLY A 543 -15.97 1.22 -22.52
N VAL A 544 -15.16 2.27 -22.56
CA VAL A 544 -14.18 2.56 -23.63
C VAL A 544 -12.80 2.25 -23.07
N GLN A 545 -12.21 1.15 -23.51
CA GLN A 545 -10.95 0.63 -23.00
C GLN A 545 -9.80 1.04 -23.91
N SER A 546 -8.68 1.47 -23.34
CA SER A 546 -7.49 1.88 -24.08
C SER A 546 -6.77 0.70 -24.73
N ASP A 547 -6.48 0.81 -26.03
CA ASP A 547 -5.64 -0.12 -26.78
C ASP A 547 -4.34 0.60 -27.16
N ASP A 548 -3.30 0.49 -26.32
CA ASP A 548 -2.05 1.26 -26.39
C ASP A 548 -2.29 2.77 -26.62
N SER A 549 -3.30 3.31 -25.96
CA SER A 549 -3.75 4.70 -26.09
C SER A 549 -3.97 5.31 -24.71
N ALA A 550 -3.99 6.65 -24.61
CA ALA A 550 -4.36 7.32 -23.37
C ALA A 550 -5.81 6.95 -22.98
N PRO A 551 -6.10 6.60 -21.71
CA PRO A 551 -7.44 6.23 -21.27
C PRO A 551 -8.39 7.44 -21.32
N LEU A 552 -9.64 7.21 -21.71
CA LEU A 552 -10.68 8.23 -21.84
C LEU A 552 -11.93 7.85 -21.05
N MET A 553 -12.63 8.85 -20.51
CA MET A 553 -13.86 8.62 -19.75
C MET A 553 -15.08 8.67 -20.68
N PRO A 554 -15.95 7.65 -20.72
CA PRO A 554 -17.25 7.77 -21.34
C PRO A 554 -18.24 8.52 -20.42
N SER A 555 -19.12 9.31 -21.01
CA SER A 555 -20.20 10.01 -20.29
C SER A 555 -21.38 9.10 -19.91
N ALA A 556 -21.42 7.87 -20.44
CA ALA A 556 -22.41 6.86 -20.10
C ALA A 556 -21.78 5.48 -19.94
N TYR A 557 -22.26 4.75 -18.92
CA TYR A 557 -21.94 3.35 -18.66
C TYR A 557 -23.16 2.66 -18.04
N TRP A 558 -23.62 1.57 -18.65
CA TRP A 558 -24.83 0.85 -18.28
C TRP A 558 -24.48 -0.46 -17.58
N ASN A 559 -24.15 -0.35 -16.29
CA ASN A 559 -23.73 -1.50 -15.49
C ASN A 559 -24.76 -2.64 -15.54
N GLY A 560 -24.32 -3.82 -15.97
CA GLY A 560 -25.16 -5.02 -16.06
C GLY A 560 -26.17 -5.03 -17.21
N TRP A 561 -26.20 -3.99 -18.06
CA TRP A 561 -27.13 -3.90 -19.18
C TRP A 561 -26.39 -3.76 -20.51
N ARG A 562 -26.38 -4.83 -21.31
CA ARG A 562 -25.69 -4.91 -22.60
C ARG A 562 -26.40 -4.09 -23.70
N ILE A 563 -26.37 -2.77 -23.58
CA ILE A 563 -27.10 -1.85 -24.46
C ILE A 563 -26.20 -1.00 -25.35
N ALA A 564 -24.89 -0.93 -25.10
CA ALA A 564 -23.98 -0.27 -26.02
C ALA A 564 -23.96 -1.00 -27.37
N ARG A 565 -23.84 -0.27 -28.48
CA ARG A 565 -23.91 -0.81 -29.85
C ARG A 565 -22.70 -0.48 -30.70
N ALA A 566 -22.17 0.74 -30.57
CA ALA A 566 -21.03 1.20 -31.33
C ALA A 566 -20.31 2.35 -30.61
N ALA A 567 -19.04 2.54 -30.90
CA ALA A 567 -18.28 3.72 -30.54
C ALA A 567 -17.46 4.13 -31.74
N HIS A 568 -17.34 5.43 -31.97
CA HIS A 568 -16.52 6.00 -33.02
C HIS A 568 -15.82 7.25 -32.52
N ALA A 569 -14.58 7.43 -32.96
CA ALA A 569 -13.83 8.64 -32.70
C ALA A 569 -14.35 9.79 -33.59
N SER A 570 -14.27 11.01 -33.06
CA SER A 570 -14.53 12.23 -33.82
C SER A 570 -13.32 12.58 -34.71
N SER A 571 -13.21 13.83 -35.17
CA SER A 571 -12.04 14.30 -35.92
C SER A 571 -10.75 14.42 -35.09
N VAL A 572 -10.84 14.32 -33.76
CA VAL A 572 -9.68 14.32 -32.85
C VAL A 572 -9.61 13.01 -32.05
N PRO A 573 -8.41 12.50 -31.75
CA PRO A 573 -8.24 11.18 -31.13
C PRO A 573 -8.71 11.10 -29.68
N ALA A 574 -8.71 12.24 -28.98
CA ALA A 574 -9.11 12.34 -27.59
C ALA A 574 -10.62 12.49 -27.39
N SER A 575 -11.44 12.28 -28.43
CA SER A 575 -12.90 12.55 -28.35
C SER A 575 -13.70 11.68 -29.31
N GLY A 576 -14.88 11.25 -28.87
CA GLY A 576 -15.85 10.54 -29.70
C GLY A 576 -17.18 10.33 -29.01
N ALA A 577 -17.96 9.36 -29.50
CA ALA A 577 -19.24 8.99 -28.91
C ALA A 577 -19.46 7.48 -28.82
N VAL A 578 -20.28 7.07 -27.87
CA VAL A 578 -20.84 5.73 -27.69
C VAL A 578 -22.34 5.78 -27.99
N LEU A 579 -22.83 4.82 -28.76
CA LEU A 579 -24.24 4.65 -29.10
C LEU A 579 -24.88 3.58 -28.20
N ASP A 580 -26.04 3.90 -27.63
CA ASP A 580 -26.92 2.91 -27.00
C ASP A 580 -27.96 2.34 -27.99
N GLY A 581 -28.56 1.20 -27.65
CA GLY A 581 -29.58 0.53 -28.46
C GLY A 581 -30.85 1.34 -28.70
N TYR A 582 -31.12 2.40 -27.95
CA TYR A 582 -32.28 3.27 -28.14
C TYR A 582 -31.96 4.47 -29.04
N GLY A 583 -30.74 4.59 -29.55
CA GLY A 583 -30.31 5.68 -30.43
C GLY A 583 -29.69 6.88 -29.71
N GLY A 584 -29.47 6.78 -28.40
CA GLY A 584 -28.77 7.81 -27.63
C GLY A 584 -27.28 7.80 -27.92
N LEU A 585 -26.70 8.97 -28.20
CA LEU A 585 -25.26 9.16 -28.36
C LEU A 585 -24.68 9.85 -27.12
N HIS A 586 -23.63 9.27 -26.57
CA HIS A 586 -23.00 9.69 -25.32
C HIS A 586 -21.52 9.96 -25.58
N SER A 587 -21.03 11.15 -25.28
CA SER A 587 -19.63 11.50 -25.57
C SER A 587 -18.63 10.68 -24.73
N TYR A 588 -17.40 10.53 -25.21
CA TYR A 588 -16.27 10.09 -24.41
C TYR A 588 -15.04 10.98 -24.68
N GLY A 589 -14.13 11.05 -23.70
CA GLY A 589 -12.96 11.93 -23.76
C GLY A 589 -13.35 13.41 -23.74
N THR A 590 -12.76 14.25 -24.58
CA THR A 590 -13.16 15.67 -24.71
C THR A 590 -14.67 15.76 -24.96
N PRO A 591 -15.43 16.45 -24.10
CA PRO A 591 -16.89 16.43 -24.16
C PRO A 591 -17.44 16.92 -25.51
N LEU A 592 -18.43 16.20 -26.02
CA LEU A 592 -19.21 16.59 -27.20
C LEU A 592 -20.66 16.85 -26.78
N THR A 593 -21.23 17.95 -27.28
CA THR A 593 -22.68 18.16 -27.21
C THR A 593 -23.32 17.50 -28.41
N LEU A 594 -24.08 16.43 -28.20
CA LEU A 594 -24.66 15.61 -29.25
C LEU A 594 -26.17 15.82 -29.31
N LYS A 595 -26.69 16.14 -30.50
CA LYS A 595 -28.14 16.28 -30.74
C LYS A 595 -28.56 15.32 -31.84
N THR A 596 -29.41 14.35 -31.53
CA THR A 596 -29.96 13.39 -32.51
C THR A 596 -31.33 13.84 -33.02
N SER A 597 -31.68 13.43 -34.25
CA SER A 597 -33.02 13.62 -34.82
C SER A 597 -34.00 12.49 -34.48
N ALA A 598 -33.49 11.36 -34.00
CA ALA A 598 -34.29 10.20 -33.59
C ALA A 598 -33.79 9.61 -32.27
N TYR A 599 -34.73 9.06 -31.51
CA TYR A 599 -34.52 8.28 -30.29
C TYR A 599 -35.71 7.35 -30.09
N TRP A 600 -35.46 6.05 -29.91
CA TRP A 600 -36.48 5.00 -29.83
C TRP A 600 -36.58 4.48 -28.40
N HIS A 601 -37.26 5.24 -27.56
CA HIS A 601 -37.39 4.90 -26.14
C HIS A 601 -37.95 3.48 -25.94
N GLY A 602 -37.20 2.63 -25.23
CA GLY A 602 -37.61 1.26 -24.92
C GLY A 602 -37.41 0.25 -26.05
N TRP A 603 -36.91 0.68 -27.21
CA TRP A 603 -36.75 -0.19 -28.37
C TRP A 603 -35.29 -0.27 -28.80
N ASP A 604 -34.69 -1.43 -28.54
CA ASP A 604 -33.33 -1.76 -28.95
C ASP A 604 -33.24 -1.99 -30.47
N ILE A 605 -33.13 -0.89 -31.22
CA ILE A 605 -33.15 -0.88 -32.68
C ILE A 605 -31.97 -0.10 -33.29
N ALA A 606 -31.27 0.74 -32.53
CA ALA A 606 -30.05 1.36 -33.04
C ALA A 606 -28.94 0.31 -33.19
N ARG A 607 -28.14 0.40 -34.25
CA ARG A 607 -27.13 -0.62 -34.60
C ARG A 607 -25.73 -0.05 -34.71
N ASP A 608 -25.59 1.13 -35.29
CA ASP A 608 -24.30 1.78 -35.50
C ASP A 608 -24.49 3.28 -35.78
N PHE A 609 -23.40 4.03 -35.89
CA PHE A 609 -23.44 5.42 -36.36
C PHE A 609 -22.14 5.78 -37.07
N ALA A 610 -22.12 6.85 -37.84
CA ALA A 610 -20.88 7.38 -38.41
C ALA A 610 -20.87 8.91 -38.35
N PHE A 611 -19.72 9.49 -38.01
CA PHE A 611 -19.49 10.92 -38.14
C PHE A 611 -19.30 11.32 -39.60
N LEU A 612 -19.68 12.55 -39.93
CA LEU A 612 -19.20 13.23 -41.12
C LEU A 612 -17.68 13.44 -41.01
N PRO A 613 -16.92 13.46 -42.13
CA PRO A 613 -15.46 13.63 -42.09
C PRO A 613 -15.00 14.93 -41.41
N ASN A 614 -15.84 15.97 -41.41
CA ASN A 614 -15.54 17.24 -40.75
C ASN A 614 -15.88 17.26 -39.24
N GLY A 615 -16.44 16.18 -38.69
CA GLY A 615 -16.81 16.06 -37.27
C GLY A 615 -18.01 16.89 -36.82
N SER A 616 -18.71 17.58 -37.73
CA SER A 616 -19.83 18.49 -37.37
C SER A 616 -21.13 17.77 -37.01
N GLY A 617 -21.25 16.48 -37.30
CA GLY A 617 -22.47 15.70 -37.18
C GLY A 617 -22.29 14.31 -37.77
N GLY A 618 -23.39 13.65 -38.12
CA GLY A 618 -23.37 12.33 -38.72
C GLY A 618 -24.76 11.71 -38.78
N TYR A 619 -24.81 10.38 -38.86
CA TYR A 619 -26.07 9.63 -38.87
C TYR A 619 -26.01 8.41 -37.96
N VAL A 620 -27.10 8.15 -37.24
CA VAL A 620 -27.36 6.92 -36.51
C VAL A 620 -28.13 5.96 -37.42
N LEU A 621 -27.68 4.71 -37.49
CA LEU A 621 -28.31 3.62 -38.22
C LEU A 621 -29.26 2.85 -37.30
N ASP A 622 -30.51 2.70 -37.74
CA ASP A 622 -31.47 1.75 -37.14
C ASP A 622 -31.43 0.37 -37.81
N GLY A 623 -32.03 -0.64 -37.16
CA GLY A 623 -32.06 -2.02 -37.63
C GLY A 623 -32.80 -2.24 -38.95
N TYR A 624 -33.65 -1.30 -39.37
CA TYR A 624 -34.38 -1.36 -40.64
C TYR A 624 -33.60 -0.69 -41.78
N GLY A 625 -32.43 -0.12 -41.52
CA GLY A 625 -31.60 0.57 -42.50
C GLY A 625 -31.85 2.08 -42.57
N GLY A 626 -32.68 2.64 -41.68
CA GLY A 626 -32.90 4.07 -41.59
C GLY A 626 -31.68 4.81 -41.05
N LEU A 627 -31.34 5.96 -41.66
CA LEU A 627 -30.22 6.81 -41.27
C LEU A 627 -30.74 8.14 -40.73
N HIS A 628 -30.48 8.40 -39.45
CA HIS A 628 -31.06 9.50 -38.68
C HIS A 628 -29.99 10.50 -38.29
N ALA A 629 -30.10 11.73 -38.77
CA ALA A 629 -29.09 12.75 -38.61
C ALA A 629 -28.82 13.11 -37.14
N PHE A 630 -27.58 13.44 -36.81
CA PHE A 630 -27.21 14.08 -35.56
C PHE A 630 -26.22 15.23 -35.83
N SER A 631 -26.16 16.20 -34.93
CA SER A 631 -25.17 17.28 -34.96
C SER A 631 -24.34 17.34 -33.69
N VAL A 632 -23.14 17.91 -33.82
CA VAL A 632 -22.12 18.01 -32.78
C VAL A 632 -21.88 19.49 -32.46
N ASN A 633 -21.77 19.83 -31.17
CA ASN A 633 -21.34 21.14 -30.67
C ASN A 633 -22.13 22.33 -31.27
N GLY A 634 -23.43 22.16 -31.47
CA GLY A 634 -24.32 23.20 -31.98
C GLY A 634 -24.26 23.43 -33.50
N ALA A 635 -23.54 22.60 -34.25
CA ALA A 635 -23.56 22.63 -35.71
C ALA A 635 -24.95 22.35 -36.29
N ALA A 636 -25.17 22.76 -37.53
CA ALA A 636 -26.37 22.45 -38.27
C ALA A 636 -26.52 20.94 -38.50
N MET A 637 -27.76 20.46 -38.58
CA MET A 637 -28.02 19.07 -38.94
C MET A 637 -27.50 18.79 -40.36
N PRO A 638 -26.86 17.63 -40.58
CA PRO A 638 -26.51 17.14 -41.90
C PRO A 638 -27.71 17.10 -42.86
N GLY A 639 -27.44 17.10 -44.17
CA GLY A 639 -28.47 17.03 -45.21
C GLY A 639 -29.29 15.74 -45.17
N PRO A 640 -30.42 15.67 -45.89
CA PRO A 640 -31.19 14.43 -45.97
C PRO A 640 -30.40 13.31 -46.66
N VAL A 641 -30.70 12.06 -46.29
CA VAL A 641 -30.09 10.87 -46.88
C VAL A 641 -31.04 10.24 -47.89
N HIS A 642 -30.48 9.80 -49.02
CA HIS A 642 -31.15 8.96 -50.01
C HIS A 642 -30.49 7.59 -50.01
N ALA A 643 -31.06 6.63 -49.25
CA ALA A 643 -30.53 5.27 -49.13
C ALA A 643 -31.04 4.36 -50.25
N SER A 644 -30.17 3.46 -50.74
CA SER A 644 -30.53 2.47 -51.76
C SER A 644 -31.31 1.27 -51.20
N ALA A 645 -31.38 1.14 -49.87
CA ALA A 645 -32.09 0.06 -49.20
C ALA A 645 -32.74 0.52 -47.89
N TYR A 646 -33.94 0.01 -47.62
CA TYR A 646 -34.67 0.12 -46.37
C TYR A 646 -35.53 -1.14 -46.21
N TRP A 647 -35.38 -1.86 -45.11
CA TRP A 647 -36.05 -3.14 -44.85
C TRP A 647 -37.12 -2.95 -43.79
N GLN A 648 -38.26 -2.42 -44.23
CA GLN A 648 -39.38 -2.14 -43.33
C GLN A 648 -39.75 -3.35 -42.48
N GLY A 649 -39.68 -3.22 -41.16
CA GLY A 649 -40.06 -4.27 -40.22
C GLY A 649 -39.02 -5.37 -40.01
N TRP A 650 -37.84 -5.26 -40.62
CA TRP A 650 -36.82 -6.30 -40.56
C TRP A 650 -35.51 -5.77 -39.99
N ASP A 651 -35.18 -6.19 -38.77
CA ASP A 651 -33.94 -5.86 -38.07
C ASP A 651 -32.73 -6.61 -38.65
N ILE A 652 -32.26 -6.14 -39.81
CA ILE A 652 -31.18 -6.73 -40.58
C ILE A 652 -29.97 -5.81 -40.76
N ALA A 653 -30.12 -4.50 -40.64
CA ALA A 653 -28.97 -3.59 -40.71
C ALA A 653 -27.99 -3.86 -39.55
N ARG A 654 -26.69 -3.74 -39.81
CA ARG A 654 -25.64 -4.04 -38.81
C ARG A 654 -24.66 -2.89 -38.62
N LYS A 655 -24.12 -2.32 -39.69
CA LYS A 655 -23.05 -1.29 -39.62
C LYS A 655 -23.21 -0.21 -40.68
N VAL A 656 -22.66 0.97 -40.41
CA VAL A 656 -22.62 2.10 -41.36
C VAL A 656 -21.20 2.66 -41.46
N VAL A 657 -20.76 2.99 -42.67
CA VAL A 657 -19.47 3.67 -42.93
C VAL A 657 -19.67 4.88 -43.81
N MET A 658 -18.91 5.94 -43.55
CA MET A 658 -18.96 7.23 -44.24
C MET A 658 -17.77 7.38 -45.20
N PHE A 659 -18.01 7.90 -46.40
CA PHE A 659 -16.92 8.24 -47.33
C PHE A 659 -16.11 9.44 -46.84
N SER A 660 -14.81 9.44 -47.11
CA SER A 660 -13.90 10.51 -46.71
C SER A 660 -14.22 11.86 -47.36
N ASP A 661 -14.92 11.86 -48.50
CA ASP A 661 -15.38 13.08 -49.17
C ASP A 661 -16.72 13.63 -48.63
N GLY A 662 -17.39 12.89 -47.73
CA GLY A 662 -18.64 13.29 -47.10
C GLY A 662 -19.87 13.24 -48.02
N THR A 663 -19.77 12.65 -49.21
CA THR A 663 -20.88 12.60 -50.19
C THR A 663 -21.92 11.53 -49.88
N GLY A 664 -21.57 10.55 -49.04
CA GLY A 664 -22.42 9.39 -48.75
C GLY A 664 -21.67 8.29 -48.02
N GLY A 665 -22.12 7.05 -48.20
CA GLY A 665 -21.48 5.90 -47.58
C GLY A 665 -22.19 4.58 -47.89
N TYR A 666 -21.94 3.58 -47.04
CA TYR A 666 -22.60 2.28 -47.12
C TYR A 666 -23.23 1.84 -45.81
N VAL A 667 -24.33 1.10 -45.94
CA VAL A 667 -24.97 0.31 -44.88
C VAL A 667 -24.70 -1.17 -45.16
N LEU A 668 -24.22 -1.88 -44.14
CA LEU A 668 -24.04 -3.34 -44.14
C LEU A 668 -25.28 -4.01 -43.55
N ASP A 669 -25.78 -5.04 -44.24
CA ASP A 669 -26.81 -5.95 -43.72
C ASP A 669 -26.21 -7.22 -43.09
N ALA A 670 -27.02 -7.96 -42.32
CA ALA A 670 -26.60 -9.16 -41.58
C ALA A 670 -26.11 -10.32 -42.46
N TRP A 671 -26.51 -10.33 -43.74
CA TRP A 671 -26.15 -11.37 -44.72
C TRP A 671 -24.90 -10.97 -45.53
N GLY A 672 -24.31 -9.80 -45.27
CA GLY A 672 -23.10 -9.32 -45.93
C GLY A 672 -23.36 -8.40 -47.13
N GLY A 673 -24.60 -8.01 -47.39
CA GLY A 673 -24.92 -7.04 -48.45
C GLY A 673 -24.47 -5.63 -48.09
N VAL A 674 -23.91 -4.91 -49.07
CA VAL A 674 -23.39 -3.54 -48.92
C VAL A 674 -24.22 -2.59 -49.79
N HIS A 675 -24.95 -1.68 -49.14
CA HIS A 675 -25.98 -0.84 -49.75
C HIS A 675 -25.60 0.64 -49.67
N GLY A 676 -25.63 1.34 -50.79
CA GLY A 676 -25.19 2.73 -50.90
C GLY A 676 -26.19 3.74 -50.34
N PHE A 677 -25.70 4.85 -49.80
CA PHE A 677 -26.53 6.02 -49.53
C PHE A 677 -25.81 7.31 -49.94
N GLY A 678 -26.57 8.28 -50.43
CA GLY A 678 -26.08 9.62 -50.78
C GLY A 678 -26.60 10.68 -49.80
N ILE A 679 -25.85 11.76 -49.60
CA ILE A 679 -26.19 12.88 -48.71
C ILE A 679 -26.51 14.13 -49.53
N GLY A 680 -27.63 14.79 -49.24
CA GLY A 680 -28.04 16.01 -49.91
C GLY A 680 -28.31 15.76 -51.39
N ALA A 681 -27.60 16.47 -52.27
CA ALA A 681 -27.75 16.31 -53.73
C ALA A 681 -26.91 15.16 -54.31
N ALA A 682 -26.06 14.51 -53.52
CA ALA A 682 -25.24 13.39 -54.00
C ALA A 682 -26.12 12.14 -54.22
N ALA A 683 -25.89 11.46 -55.35
CA ALA A 683 -26.56 10.20 -55.64
C ALA A 683 -26.02 9.08 -54.74
N ALA A 684 -26.88 8.12 -54.39
CA ALA A 684 -26.43 6.90 -53.74
C ALA A 684 -25.47 6.14 -54.66
N PRO A 685 -24.30 5.68 -54.17
CA PRO A 685 -23.41 4.86 -54.96
C PRO A 685 -24.12 3.54 -55.33
N PRO A 686 -23.84 2.99 -56.53
CA PRO A 686 -24.44 1.73 -56.96
C PRO A 686 -24.00 0.56 -56.06
N LEU A 687 -24.77 -0.51 -56.08
CA LEU A 687 -24.47 -1.74 -55.33
C LEU A 687 -23.05 -2.23 -55.63
N SER A 688 -22.29 -2.53 -54.58
CA SER A 688 -20.90 -2.96 -54.70
C SER A 688 -20.78 -4.38 -55.21
N ASN A 689 -19.71 -4.68 -55.94
CA ASN A 689 -19.25 -6.03 -56.18
C ASN A 689 -18.70 -6.60 -54.88
N LEU A 690 -19.22 -7.76 -54.47
CA LEU A 690 -18.85 -8.43 -53.22
C LEU A 690 -18.06 -9.70 -53.52
N SER A 691 -17.03 -9.98 -52.73
CA SER A 691 -16.35 -11.27 -52.75
C SER A 691 -17.07 -12.35 -51.94
N ALA A 692 -17.98 -11.98 -51.03
CA ALA A 692 -18.79 -12.89 -50.24
C ALA A 692 -20.17 -12.32 -49.91
N TYR A 693 -21.16 -13.21 -49.82
CA TYR A 693 -22.54 -12.94 -49.38
C TYR A 693 -23.14 -14.23 -48.82
N TRP A 694 -23.74 -14.17 -47.63
CA TRP A 694 -24.26 -15.33 -46.90
C TRP A 694 -25.77 -15.26 -46.78
N HIS A 695 -26.44 -15.53 -47.90
CA HIS A 695 -27.89 -15.50 -47.97
C HIS A 695 -28.54 -16.34 -46.85
N GLY A 696 -29.43 -15.71 -46.07
CA GLY A 696 -30.14 -16.36 -44.97
C GLY A 696 -29.37 -16.49 -43.66
N TRP A 697 -28.12 -16.01 -43.58
CA TRP A 697 -27.27 -16.22 -42.40
C TRP A 697 -26.86 -14.89 -41.77
N ASP A 698 -27.33 -14.62 -40.55
CA ASP A 698 -26.88 -13.49 -39.73
C ASP A 698 -25.44 -13.73 -39.23
N ILE A 699 -24.48 -13.38 -40.08
CA ILE A 699 -23.05 -13.64 -39.82
C ILE A 699 -22.17 -12.43 -40.09
N ALA A 700 -22.62 -11.42 -40.83
CA ALA A 700 -21.85 -10.20 -41.02
C ALA A 700 -21.78 -9.40 -39.70
N ARG A 701 -20.59 -8.91 -39.34
CA ARG A 701 -20.32 -8.22 -38.07
C ARG A 701 -19.71 -6.83 -38.24
N GLY A 702 -18.89 -6.64 -39.26
CA GLY A 702 -18.13 -5.40 -39.46
C GLY A 702 -18.04 -5.00 -40.92
N ILE A 703 -17.88 -3.70 -41.17
CA ILE A 703 -17.51 -3.15 -42.48
C ILE A 703 -16.48 -2.04 -42.23
N ALA A 704 -15.44 -1.98 -43.07
CA ALA A 704 -14.45 -0.91 -43.02
C ALA A 704 -14.07 -0.48 -44.44
N LEU A 705 -13.92 0.83 -44.64
CA LEU A 705 -13.44 1.41 -45.89
C LEU A 705 -11.93 1.54 -45.88
N ILE A 706 -11.31 1.27 -47.02
CA ILE A 706 -9.91 1.63 -47.23
C ILE A 706 -9.84 3.16 -47.39
N PRO A 707 -9.02 3.86 -46.59
CA PRO A 707 -8.94 5.31 -46.60
C PRO A 707 -8.81 5.92 -48.00
N GLY A 708 -9.60 6.96 -48.29
CA GLY A 708 -9.59 7.66 -49.58
C GLY A 708 -10.25 6.90 -50.74
N THR A 709 -10.92 5.78 -50.48
CA THR A 709 -11.60 4.98 -51.50
C THR A 709 -13.05 4.69 -51.12
N HIS A 710 -13.82 4.17 -52.09
CA HIS A 710 -15.17 3.61 -51.85
C HIS A 710 -15.15 2.07 -51.82
N SER A 711 -13.97 1.47 -51.66
CA SER A 711 -13.76 0.03 -51.55
C SER A 711 -13.37 -0.32 -50.11
N GLY A 712 -13.52 -1.59 -49.73
CA GLY A 712 -13.27 -1.99 -48.36
C GLY A 712 -13.41 -3.47 -48.12
N TYR A 713 -13.67 -3.82 -46.86
CA TYR A 713 -13.89 -5.19 -46.44
C TYR A 713 -15.12 -5.33 -45.53
N VAL A 714 -15.80 -6.46 -45.66
CA VAL A 714 -16.82 -6.97 -44.74
C VAL A 714 -16.20 -8.07 -43.88
N LEU A 715 -16.48 -8.03 -42.58
CA LEU A 715 -16.08 -9.04 -41.60
C LEU A 715 -17.26 -9.98 -41.31
N ASP A 716 -17.02 -11.27 -41.39
CA ASP A 716 -17.94 -12.30 -40.88
C ASP A 716 -17.65 -12.69 -39.42
N GLY A 717 -18.61 -13.34 -38.77
CA GLY A 717 -18.52 -13.73 -37.36
C GLY A 717 -17.43 -14.75 -37.04
N TYR A 718 -16.91 -15.47 -38.03
CA TYR A 718 -15.79 -16.40 -37.86
C TYR A 718 -14.44 -15.71 -38.08
N GLY A 719 -14.40 -14.41 -38.36
CA GLY A 719 -13.16 -13.66 -38.58
C GLY A 719 -12.76 -13.52 -40.04
N GLY A 720 -13.54 -14.08 -40.98
CA GLY A 720 -13.25 -13.93 -42.41
C GLY A 720 -13.42 -12.47 -42.86
N VAL A 721 -12.44 -11.95 -43.60
CA VAL A 721 -12.41 -10.57 -44.11
C VAL A 721 -12.53 -10.60 -45.63
N HIS A 722 -13.61 -10.03 -46.16
CA HIS A 722 -14.06 -10.20 -47.54
C HIS A 722 -14.14 -8.86 -48.27
N GLY A 723 -13.37 -8.68 -49.34
CA GLY A 723 -13.31 -7.43 -50.09
C GLY A 723 -14.61 -7.06 -50.80
N PHE A 724 -14.88 -5.76 -50.89
CA PHE A 724 -15.90 -5.18 -51.77
C PHE A 724 -15.35 -3.96 -52.52
N ALA A 725 -15.94 -3.68 -53.69
CA ALA A 725 -15.60 -2.49 -54.47
C ALA A 725 -16.80 -1.99 -55.28
N PRO A 726 -16.87 -0.69 -55.62
CA PRO A 726 -17.87 -0.18 -56.54
C PRO A 726 -17.74 -0.85 -57.93
N PRO A 727 -18.83 -0.93 -58.70
CA PRO A 727 -18.80 -1.38 -60.09
C PRO A 727 -17.72 -0.66 -60.90
N GLY A 728 -16.96 -1.42 -61.69
CA GLY A 728 -15.85 -0.90 -62.50
C GLY A 728 -14.52 -0.73 -61.75
N THR A 729 -14.49 -0.99 -60.45
CA THR A 729 -13.24 -1.02 -59.64
C THR A 729 -12.90 -2.46 -59.27
N SER A 730 -11.61 -2.80 -59.24
CA SER A 730 -11.16 -4.12 -58.78
C SER A 730 -11.43 -4.31 -57.29
N ILE A 731 -11.94 -5.48 -56.92
CA ILE A 731 -12.06 -5.86 -55.50
C ILE A 731 -10.65 -5.87 -54.87
N PRO A 732 -10.45 -5.24 -53.70
CA PRO A 732 -9.18 -5.29 -52.99
C PRO A 732 -8.73 -6.73 -52.74
N ALA A 733 -7.42 -6.96 -52.80
CA ALA A 733 -6.86 -8.28 -52.53
C ALA A 733 -7.17 -8.71 -51.09
N ASN A 734 -7.27 -10.02 -50.85
CA ASN A 734 -7.42 -10.52 -49.49
C ASN A 734 -6.20 -10.13 -48.64
N PRO A 735 -6.41 -9.79 -47.36
CA PRO A 735 -5.32 -9.51 -46.43
C PRO A 735 -4.35 -10.69 -46.36
N ALA A 736 -3.04 -10.41 -46.30
CA ALA A 736 -2.02 -11.45 -46.22
C ALA A 736 -2.10 -12.29 -44.92
N THR A 737 -2.61 -11.68 -43.85
CA THR A 737 -2.79 -12.27 -42.52
C THR A 737 -4.11 -11.76 -41.95
N SER A 738 -4.87 -12.65 -41.31
CA SER A 738 -6.11 -12.33 -40.59
C SER A 738 -6.40 -13.46 -39.60
N ALA A 739 -7.05 -13.14 -38.48
CA ALA A 739 -7.51 -14.15 -37.53
C ALA A 739 -8.80 -14.83 -38.02
N TYR A 740 -8.89 -16.14 -37.82
CA TYR A 740 -10.06 -16.92 -38.21
C TYR A 740 -10.37 -17.99 -37.15
N TRP A 741 -11.60 -18.00 -36.68
CA TRP A 741 -12.13 -18.92 -35.68
C TRP A 741 -13.17 -19.82 -36.33
N GLN A 742 -12.70 -20.94 -36.88
CA GLN A 742 -13.54 -21.87 -37.60
C GLN A 742 -14.74 -22.33 -36.76
N GLY A 743 -15.96 -22.05 -37.25
CA GLY A 743 -17.19 -22.49 -36.60
C GLY A 743 -17.59 -21.68 -35.36
N TRP A 744 -16.86 -20.61 -35.01
CA TRP A 744 -17.11 -19.85 -33.79
C TRP A 744 -17.41 -18.39 -34.10
N ASN A 745 -18.67 -17.99 -33.90
CA ASN A 745 -19.16 -16.63 -34.10
C ASN A 745 -18.67 -15.67 -33.01
N ILE A 746 -17.38 -15.35 -33.03
CA ILE A 746 -16.69 -14.55 -32.00
C ILE A 746 -16.08 -13.25 -32.52
N ALA A 747 -15.91 -13.08 -33.83
CA ALA A 747 -15.43 -11.80 -34.38
C ALA A 747 -16.52 -10.71 -34.19
N ARG A 748 -16.11 -9.48 -33.88
CA ARG A 748 -17.04 -8.37 -33.53
C ARG A 748 -16.83 -7.12 -34.36
N ALA A 749 -15.59 -6.77 -34.67
CA ALA A 749 -15.29 -5.56 -35.45
C ALA A 749 -14.03 -5.72 -36.30
N VAL A 750 -13.98 -4.98 -37.41
CA VAL A 750 -12.79 -4.78 -38.22
C VAL A 750 -12.54 -3.28 -38.30
N TRP A 751 -11.28 -2.87 -38.13
CA TRP A 751 -10.86 -1.48 -38.25
C TRP A 751 -9.56 -1.42 -39.04
N LEU A 752 -9.45 -0.46 -39.96
CA LEU A 752 -8.28 -0.30 -40.82
C LEU A 752 -7.46 0.92 -40.38
N LEU A 753 -6.14 0.77 -40.41
CA LEU A 753 -5.22 1.86 -40.14
C LEU A 753 -5.38 2.98 -41.18
N PRO A 754 -5.20 4.26 -40.80
CA PRO A 754 -5.22 5.39 -41.74
C PRO A 754 -4.24 5.27 -42.91
N SER A 755 -3.16 4.49 -42.75
CA SER A 755 -2.17 4.22 -43.79
C SER A 755 -2.55 3.08 -44.75
N SER A 756 -3.69 2.42 -44.56
CA SER A 756 -4.14 1.32 -45.42
C SER A 756 -4.38 1.76 -46.85
N THR A 757 -4.01 0.91 -47.80
CA THR A 757 -4.25 1.12 -49.24
C THR A 757 -4.82 -0.14 -49.88
N PRO A 758 -5.40 -0.08 -51.11
CA PRO A 758 -5.92 -1.27 -51.79
C PRO A 758 -4.89 -2.37 -52.05
N GLY A 759 -3.60 -2.02 -52.16
CA GLY A 759 -2.50 -2.97 -52.35
C GLY A 759 -1.82 -3.42 -51.05
N ALA A 760 -2.08 -2.75 -49.93
CA ALA A 760 -1.48 -3.02 -48.64
C ALA A 760 -2.47 -2.64 -47.52
N VAL A 761 -3.40 -3.54 -47.25
CA VAL A 761 -4.36 -3.41 -46.14
C VAL A 761 -3.65 -3.70 -44.81
N SER A 762 -3.94 -2.89 -43.80
CA SER A 762 -3.34 -3.01 -42.48
C SER A 762 -4.35 -2.57 -41.41
N GLY A 763 -4.60 -3.37 -40.39
CA GLY A 763 -5.63 -3.05 -39.39
C GLY A 763 -5.77 -4.11 -38.31
N TYR A 764 -6.96 -4.20 -37.72
CA TYR A 764 -7.24 -5.14 -36.65
C TYR A 764 -8.63 -5.78 -36.81
N VAL A 765 -8.72 -7.05 -36.41
CA VAL A 765 -9.98 -7.74 -36.13
C VAL A 765 -10.11 -7.90 -34.61
N LEU A 766 -11.25 -7.48 -34.06
CA LEU A 766 -11.61 -7.63 -32.65
C LEU A 766 -12.42 -8.92 -32.45
N ASP A 767 -12.05 -9.72 -31.46
CA ASP A 767 -12.87 -10.82 -30.96
C ASP A 767 -13.76 -10.39 -29.76
N GLY A 768 -14.79 -11.18 -29.45
CA GLY A 768 -15.74 -10.91 -28.38
C GLY A 768 -15.15 -10.91 -26.97
N TYR A 769 -13.97 -11.50 -26.79
CA TYR A 769 -13.25 -11.47 -25.51
C TYR A 769 -12.32 -10.25 -25.40
N GLY A 770 -12.27 -9.36 -26.40
CA GLY A 770 -11.44 -8.16 -26.38
C GLY A 770 -10.10 -8.31 -27.10
N GLY A 771 -9.78 -9.49 -27.63
CA GLY A 771 -8.52 -9.71 -28.32
C GLY A 771 -8.45 -8.94 -29.64
N LEU A 772 -7.37 -8.17 -29.82
CA LEU A 772 -7.03 -7.47 -31.06
C LEU A 772 -6.05 -8.28 -31.90
N HIS A 773 -6.48 -8.66 -33.09
CA HIS A 773 -5.71 -9.51 -34.00
C HIS A 773 -5.26 -8.71 -35.22
N PRO A 774 -3.93 -8.58 -35.46
CA PRO A 774 -3.42 -7.86 -36.61
C PRO A 774 -3.93 -8.41 -37.95
N LEU A 775 -4.37 -7.48 -38.80
CA LEU A 775 -4.73 -7.69 -40.19
C LEU A 775 -3.61 -7.14 -41.07
N GLY A 776 -3.08 -7.95 -41.98
CA GLY A 776 -1.97 -7.54 -42.85
C GLY A 776 -0.70 -7.19 -42.07
N SER A 777 -0.17 -5.98 -42.26
CA SER A 777 1.11 -5.54 -41.69
C SER A 777 0.99 -4.75 -40.38
N ALA A 778 -0.18 -4.77 -39.73
CA ALA A 778 -0.40 -3.95 -38.53
C ALA A 778 0.50 -4.41 -37.37
N PRO A 779 1.07 -3.49 -36.58
CA PRO A 779 1.85 -3.86 -35.41
C PRO A 779 0.96 -4.53 -34.35
N ALA A 780 1.53 -5.34 -33.47
CA ALA A 780 0.78 -5.87 -32.33
C ALA A 780 0.45 -4.76 -31.32
N VAL A 781 -0.74 -4.85 -30.71
CA VAL A 781 -1.13 -4.01 -29.57
C VAL A 781 -0.71 -4.72 -28.29
N ALA A 782 0.18 -4.10 -27.52
CA ALA A 782 0.77 -4.68 -26.31
C ALA A 782 -0.16 -4.57 -25.09
N ARG A 783 -0.88 -3.46 -24.94
CA ARG A 783 -1.85 -3.24 -23.85
C ARG A 783 -3.26 -3.10 -24.43
N CYS A 784 -4.02 -4.18 -24.36
CA CYS A 784 -5.46 -4.23 -24.68
C CYS A 784 -6.22 -4.99 -23.58
N PRO A 785 -7.50 -4.73 -23.36
CA PRO A 785 -8.32 -5.48 -22.41
C PRO A 785 -8.58 -6.90 -22.95
N TYR A 786 -8.65 -7.88 -22.05
CA TYR A 786 -9.08 -9.23 -22.40
C TYR A 786 -9.97 -9.84 -21.32
N TRP A 787 -11.22 -10.10 -21.66
CA TRP A 787 -12.23 -10.70 -20.79
C TRP A 787 -12.35 -12.19 -21.08
N GLN A 788 -11.44 -12.97 -20.48
CA GLN A 788 -11.38 -14.41 -20.72
C GLN A 788 -12.74 -15.09 -20.47
N GLY A 789 -13.26 -15.75 -21.50
CA GLY A 789 -14.53 -16.49 -21.42
C GLY A 789 -15.79 -15.63 -21.43
N TRP A 790 -15.67 -14.30 -21.61
CA TRP A 790 -16.80 -13.39 -21.60
C TRP A 790 -16.87 -12.59 -22.90
N ASP A 791 -17.83 -12.98 -23.74
CA ASP A 791 -18.14 -12.31 -25.00
C ASP A 791 -18.85 -10.97 -24.73
N ILE A 792 -18.07 -9.93 -24.41
CA ILE A 792 -18.53 -8.60 -23.99
C ILE A 792 -17.98 -7.47 -24.86
N ALA A 793 -16.86 -7.66 -25.55
CA ALA A 793 -16.35 -6.68 -26.51
C ALA A 793 -17.27 -6.64 -27.74
N ILE A 794 -17.56 -5.44 -28.25
CA ILE A 794 -18.56 -5.27 -29.33
C ILE A 794 -18.14 -4.32 -30.46
N GLY A 795 -17.07 -3.53 -30.29
CA GLY A 795 -16.69 -2.53 -31.27
C GLY A 795 -15.30 -1.96 -31.07
N LEU A 796 -14.77 -1.34 -32.11
CA LEU A 796 -13.54 -0.56 -32.09
C LEU A 796 -13.83 0.89 -32.47
N ALA A 797 -13.19 1.82 -31.78
CA ALA A 797 -13.16 3.23 -32.12
C ALA A 797 -11.70 3.66 -32.29
N GLY A 798 -11.33 4.19 -33.46
CA GLY A 798 -9.95 4.65 -33.70
C GLY A 798 -9.88 5.83 -34.66
N ALA A 799 -8.79 6.60 -34.58
CA ALA A 799 -8.53 7.83 -35.35
C ALA A 799 -7.08 7.96 -35.84
#